data_AF-A0A9X3GVJ9-F1
#
_entry.id   AF-A0A9X3GVJ9-F1
#
_cell.length_a   1.000
_cell.length_b   1.000
_cell.length_c   1.000
_cell.angle_alpha   90.00
_cell.angle_beta   90.00
_cell.angle_gamma   90.00
#
_symmetry.space_group_name_H-M   'P 1'
#
loop_
_entity.id
_entity.type
_entity.pdbx_description
1 polymer ?
#
loop_
_entity_poly.entity_id
_entity_poly.type
_entity_poly.pdbx_seq_one_letter_code
_entity_poly.pdbx_strand_id
1 'polypeptide(L)'
;MPSSTAATDAATDAGASPTQDMPAWSGLPDSWSALQAAERSALAERRRQVLAEASVQDPQADPQADPLALPRVGLALSGGGIRSATFALGLMRAMAQDRPGASDATAPGATPGGLFGRLDYLSTVSGGGYIGAMYGRLVATYGQQRARQLMASSHSPVLGWLRRNGRYLTPGGSRDIGMAIVTYLRAWLAIHAEFMFACIALGLVVVLPHLWQHSLQVLDPHAWAPWHTAWWALSLAMWTALAPGLIAGYWAARDGPDPTATATRLGWRDLVFVLGIAYGAFSLLRSLYANGVLDPVRHSLTWPGAGALALGSVVIGQVATMGWLAMDKTPHALKVARMRNMLTRMLRWVMLATLALLGIGALDRLSWWILEELQTGNQWLWRGVGAGSVLIVVLRALVQPLQKIASETNVRTREWLPRLLDIGSLFGVLVLVMAWMVLLQWFVFAPETFAALRNVPAWMRASLLLAALLAWILLSAGNIQMANTSSLHSFYRARLTRAYLAVGNVARNLADENGVRADVTRVVRGDDTSLQHYRPETRGGPIHLVNTCLNQTRDDKSGLFNADRKGTAVTASWRGFEIGPREFVALQDDHDAGTLGRWVAVSGAAASPGAGAYTSRGLALLLYFLGVRLGHWMRAPRERVELRWLSRWSWRLIPKPMMLASEASATFFGVERPWWYLSDGGHFENTGVYALLKRELDFIILSDAGADGRYEFGDLENLVRKARIDFGAEIEFYTREEAASLFPGETADLTVLSPEDMGNVHSSRGVLLARIRYRERPGPALADGRPGPPVRPEGTLLVIKPNLHDALDIDLLAYARNHPGFPHESTGDQSFDEAQWESYHRLGEDFGRAMRERWLGRLPGWSTPARHKIRIAARLVPSPPAGEVARKEPLWRRNVRATAIGTTLGVGASGTVLLSLWQMQDQLQRNRIDQQTEARQLFTEVSKGLQAFDGSCPQVPEHVITQAAMLLELRASPSMRPLEQAGLERMAARITEECARVPAPSEACVAQFRRVQGSLCTLVLKPPSQTTALSYWHPGASPEEQRSDTAAVLQQVADRFPILDRMLGTEPAADTVAAAEPPQPATPTPTPAPAAAGTAVPAAAPVLVAPAPTGADTTAMPTLQSCARQDATSTLYMQIYDENTRLPATALRQALQADPDVPLLVAPIENVVRSADLRQQRRPVAWPTPTLVIHDAGGRACARAIASYIQAPWVSQADAVRLRELPASLQARPGVIELWLPPQAVAAPEPNMLKSSSR
;
A
#
# COMPACT_ATOMS: atom_id res chain seq x y z
N MET A 1 -26.07 25.34 -53.34
CA MET A 1 -25.15 26.19 -54.12
C MET A 1 -23.72 25.71 -53.86
N PRO A 2 -22.96 25.31 -54.91
CA PRO A 2 -21.55 24.96 -54.79
C PRO A 2 -20.63 25.86 -55.64
N SER A 3 -19.51 26.30 -55.06
CA SER A 3 -18.34 26.91 -55.75
C SER A 3 -17.25 27.21 -54.69
N SER A 4 -15.95 27.03 -54.91
CA SER A 4 -15.19 26.45 -56.03
C SER A 4 -13.68 26.43 -55.68
N THR A 5 -12.92 25.43 -56.17
CA THR A 5 -11.47 25.50 -56.58
C THR A 5 -10.39 26.00 -55.59
N ALA A 6 -9.08 25.74 -55.68
CA ALA A 6 -8.20 24.68 -56.23
C ALA A 6 -6.77 25.01 -55.67
N ALA A 7 -5.66 24.27 -55.85
CA ALA A 7 -5.38 23.10 -56.68
C ALA A 7 -4.28 22.20 -56.06
N THR A 8 -3.82 21.25 -56.89
CA THR A 8 -2.64 20.37 -56.87
C THR A 8 -1.29 20.93 -56.39
N ASP A 9 -0.52 20.06 -55.71
CA ASP A 9 0.78 19.62 -56.25
C ASP A 9 1.04 18.15 -55.84
N ALA A 10 1.64 17.36 -56.74
CA ALA A 10 1.85 15.92 -56.55
C ALA A 10 3.23 15.49 -57.05
N ALA A 11 4.02 14.83 -56.20
CA ALA A 11 5.28 14.21 -56.59
C ALA A 11 5.58 12.94 -55.78
N THR A 12 5.46 11.80 -56.48
CA THR A 12 6.21 10.55 -56.25
C THR A 12 6.31 10.00 -54.83
N ASP A 13 5.36 9.15 -54.44
CA ASP A 13 5.53 8.18 -53.34
C ASP A 13 5.56 6.76 -53.92
N ALA A 14 6.75 6.32 -54.34
CA ALA A 14 6.98 5.01 -54.96
C ALA A 14 7.53 4.02 -53.92
N GLY A 15 6.63 3.49 -53.08
CA GLY A 15 6.96 2.58 -52.00
C GLY A 15 5.83 1.60 -51.73
N ALA A 16 5.56 0.70 -52.67
CA ALA A 16 4.42 -0.22 -52.63
C ALA A 16 4.39 -1.05 -51.33
N SER A 17 3.42 -0.77 -50.47
CA SER A 17 3.09 -1.62 -49.32
C SER A 17 2.34 -2.87 -49.83
N PRO A 18 2.76 -4.09 -49.44
CA PRO A 18 2.03 -5.31 -49.80
C PRO A 18 0.80 -5.49 -48.91
N THR A 19 -0.22 -4.64 -49.12
CA THR A 19 -1.61 -4.95 -48.75
C THR A 19 -2.21 -5.84 -49.82
N GLN A 20 -1.77 -7.11 -49.87
CA GLN A 20 -2.46 -8.15 -50.62
C GLN A 20 -3.45 -8.87 -49.71
N ASP A 21 -4.65 -9.08 -50.23
CA ASP A 21 -5.82 -9.58 -49.53
C ASP A 21 -5.56 -10.93 -48.84
N MET A 22 -5.66 -10.92 -47.51
CA MET A 22 -5.77 -12.12 -46.69
C MET A 22 -7.24 -12.30 -46.29
N PRO A 23 -7.85 -13.48 -46.50
CA PRO A 23 -9.27 -13.67 -46.18
C PRO A 23 -9.51 -13.50 -44.68
N ALA A 24 -10.58 -12.77 -44.33
CA ALA A 24 -11.03 -12.59 -42.96
C ALA A 24 -11.37 -13.94 -42.32
N TRP A 25 -10.53 -14.41 -41.39
CA TRP A 25 -10.79 -15.61 -40.61
C TRP A 25 -11.71 -15.31 -39.42
N SER A 26 -12.95 -14.94 -39.71
CA SER A 26 -14.04 -14.90 -38.75
C SER A 26 -14.65 -16.31 -38.60
N GLY A 27 -14.56 -16.93 -37.41
CA GLY A 27 -15.42 -18.08 -37.09
C GLY A 27 -14.74 -19.40 -36.64
N LEU A 28 -13.55 -19.36 -36.02
CA LEU A 28 -13.11 -20.54 -35.27
C LEU A 28 -14.08 -20.78 -34.09
N PRO A 29 -14.70 -21.96 -33.93
CA PRO A 29 -15.69 -22.16 -32.88
C PRO A 29 -15.01 -22.26 -31.51
N ASP A 30 -15.74 -21.92 -30.45
CA ASP A 30 -15.28 -21.91 -29.06
C ASP A 30 -15.20 -23.32 -28.46
N SER A 31 -14.41 -24.18 -29.11
CA SER A 31 -14.16 -25.55 -28.68
C SER A 31 -12.68 -25.84 -28.61
N TRP A 32 -12.29 -26.54 -27.54
CA TRP A 32 -10.93 -26.98 -27.33
C TRP A 32 -10.41 -27.86 -28.49
N SER A 33 -11.28 -28.69 -29.06
CA SER A 33 -10.97 -29.55 -30.21
C SER A 33 -10.69 -28.75 -31.49
N ALA A 34 -11.41 -27.64 -31.75
CA ALA A 34 -11.14 -26.79 -32.91
C ALA A 34 -9.83 -26.03 -32.77
N LEU A 35 -9.50 -25.52 -31.56
CA LEU A 35 -8.18 -24.94 -31.29
C LEU A 35 -7.08 -25.99 -31.56
N GLN A 36 -7.18 -27.19 -30.97
CA GLN A 36 -6.19 -28.26 -31.19
C GLN A 36 -6.07 -28.70 -32.66
N ALA A 37 -7.15 -28.64 -33.45
CA ALA A 37 -7.09 -28.93 -34.88
C ALA A 37 -6.37 -27.82 -35.67
N ALA A 38 -6.68 -26.55 -35.38
CA ALA A 38 -6.06 -25.40 -36.02
C ALA A 38 -4.58 -25.21 -35.64
N GLU A 39 -4.19 -25.55 -34.40
CA GLU A 39 -2.78 -25.58 -33.98
C GLU A 39 -2.03 -26.71 -34.70
N ARG A 40 -2.58 -27.94 -34.75
CA ARG A 40 -1.94 -29.04 -35.51
C ARG A 40 -1.76 -28.72 -36.98
N SER A 41 -2.74 -28.10 -37.62
CA SER A 41 -2.66 -27.66 -39.02
C SER A 41 -1.58 -26.58 -39.21
N ALA A 42 -1.49 -25.62 -38.31
CA ALA A 42 -0.46 -24.58 -38.36
C ALA A 42 0.96 -25.10 -38.08
N LEU A 43 1.11 -26.10 -37.19
CA LEU A 43 2.39 -26.78 -36.98
C LEU A 43 2.82 -27.60 -38.20
N ALA A 44 1.89 -28.27 -38.87
CA ALA A 44 2.16 -29.00 -40.10
C ALA A 44 2.60 -28.06 -41.26
N GLU A 45 2.00 -26.88 -41.34
CA GLU A 45 2.44 -25.83 -42.27
C GLU A 45 3.81 -25.27 -41.90
N ARG A 46 3.99 -24.83 -40.65
CA ARG A 46 5.26 -24.32 -40.11
C ARG A 46 6.41 -25.29 -40.36
N ARG A 47 6.24 -26.57 -40.00
CA ARG A 47 7.29 -27.60 -40.21
C ARG A 47 7.65 -27.73 -41.69
N ARG A 48 6.65 -27.80 -42.60
CA ARG A 48 6.88 -27.82 -44.06
C ARG A 48 7.69 -26.61 -44.55
N GLN A 49 7.42 -25.42 -44.05
CA GLN A 49 8.19 -24.21 -44.41
C GLN A 49 9.66 -24.30 -43.96
N VAL A 50 9.91 -24.71 -42.71
CA VAL A 50 11.28 -24.88 -42.18
C VAL A 50 12.10 -25.89 -43.00
N LEU A 51 11.45 -26.92 -43.56
CA LEU A 51 12.10 -27.93 -44.41
C LEU A 51 12.32 -27.44 -45.84
N ALA A 52 11.38 -26.67 -46.39
CA ALA A 52 11.51 -26.09 -47.73
C ALA A 52 12.63 -25.06 -47.79
N GLU A 53 12.77 -24.20 -46.77
CA GLU A 53 13.91 -23.27 -46.65
C GLU A 53 15.27 -23.98 -46.55
N ALA A 54 15.26 -25.24 -46.11
CA ALA A 54 16.44 -26.05 -45.88
C ALA A 54 16.88 -26.92 -47.05
N SER A 55 15.94 -27.52 -47.79
CA SER A 55 16.25 -28.30 -48.99
C SER A 55 16.87 -27.46 -50.10
N VAL A 56 16.67 -26.12 -50.04
CA VAL A 56 17.36 -25.14 -50.88
C VAL A 56 18.82 -24.90 -50.45
N GLN A 57 19.19 -25.22 -49.20
CA GLN A 57 20.53 -25.01 -48.63
C GLN A 57 21.39 -26.29 -48.60
N ASP A 58 20.77 -27.47 -48.51
CA ASP A 58 21.45 -28.77 -48.60
C ASP A 58 20.69 -29.75 -49.52
N PRO A 59 21.16 -29.98 -50.77
CA PRO A 59 20.54 -30.91 -51.71
C PRO A 59 20.64 -32.40 -51.36
N GLN A 60 21.39 -32.79 -50.31
CA GLN A 60 21.59 -34.20 -49.93
C GLN A 60 20.67 -34.68 -48.79
N ALA A 61 19.78 -33.85 -48.28
CA ALA A 61 18.83 -34.24 -47.23
C ALA A 61 17.88 -35.37 -47.68
N ASP A 62 17.73 -36.42 -46.85
CA ASP A 62 16.90 -37.60 -47.13
C ASP A 62 15.42 -37.22 -47.38
N PRO A 63 14.87 -37.46 -48.59
CA PRO A 63 13.47 -37.15 -48.91
C PRO A 63 12.43 -38.04 -48.20
N GLN A 64 12.82 -39.12 -47.52
CA GLN A 64 11.89 -40.12 -46.99
C GLN A 64 11.52 -39.98 -45.50
N ALA A 65 12.22 -39.14 -44.74
CA ALA A 65 11.75 -38.81 -43.39
C ALA A 65 10.43 -38.03 -43.48
N ASP A 66 9.40 -38.43 -42.71
CA ASP A 66 8.21 -37.61 -42.51
C ASP A 66 8.35 -36.75 -41.23
N PRO A 67 8.78 -35.48 -41.33
CA PRO A 67 8.87 -34.57 -40.19
C PRO A 67 7.52 -34.15 -39.59
N LEU A 68 6.38 -34.51 -40.18
CA LEU A 68 5.07 -34.45 -39.51
C LEU A 68 4.95 -35.53 -38.41
N ALA A 69 5.68 -36.64 -38.54
CA ALA A 69 5.71 -37.72 -37.54
C ALA A 69 6.66 -37.45 -36.35
N LEU A 70 7.49 -36.39 -36.40
CA LEU A 70 8.39 -36.05 -35.30
C LEU A 70 7.62 -35.64 -34.03
N PRO A 71 8.08 -36.05 -32.83
CA PRO A 71 7.48 -35.64 -31.55
C PRO A 71 7.29 -34.13 -31.41
N ARG A 72 6.28 -33.70 -30.64
CA ARG A 72 5.96 -32.28 -30.44
C ARG A 72 6.73 -31.71 -29.25
N VAL A 73 7.44 -30.61 -29.47
CA VAL A 73 8.36 -30.01 -28.48
C VAL A 73 7.88 -28.62 -28.06
N GLY A 74 7.84 -28.36 -26.76
CA GLY A 74 7.55 -27.05 -26.18
C GLY A 74 8.72 -26.48 -25.37
N LEU A 75 8.93 -25.16 -25.47
CA LEU A 75 9.79 -24.41 -24.57
C LEU A 75 8.93 -23.56 -23.63
N ALA A 76 9.12 -23.72 -22.32
CA ALA A 76 8.52 -22.92 -21.27
C ALA A 76 9.57 -21.97 -20.67
N LEU A 77 9.26 -20.67 -20.61
CA LEU A 77 10.09 -19.65 -19.98
C LEU A 77 9.38 -19.09 -18.75
N SER A 78 9.95 -19.31 -17.57
CA SER A 78 9.31 -18.96 -16.30
C SER A 78 9.27 -17.46 -16.02
N GLY A 79 8.40 -17.09 -15.09
CA GLY A 79 8.45 -15.77 -14.47
C GLY A 79 9.65 -15.58 -13.53
N GLY A 80 9.79 -14.35 -13.05
CA GLY A 80 10.98 -13.90 -12.33
C GLY A 80 11.47 -12.49 -12.69
N GLY A 81 10.74 -11.75 -13.54
CA GLY A 81 11.12 -10.41 -13.99
C GLY A 81 12.36 -10.40 -14.86
N ILE A 82 13.17 -9.33 -14.80
CA ILE A 82 14.37 -9.23 -15.64
C ILE A 82 15.37 -10.37 -15.42
N ARG A 83 15.47 -10.94 -14.21
CA ARG A 83 16.35 -12.10 -13.95
C ARG A 83 16.03 -13.28 -14.86
N SER A 84 14.76 -13.69 -14.92
CA SER A 84 14.36 -14.84 -15.74
C SER A 84 14.41 -14.50 -17.23
N ALA A 85 14.13 -13.25 -17.61
CA ALA A 85 14.35 -12.76 -18.96
C ALA A 85 15.82 -12.91 -19.39
N THR A 86 16.77 -12.35 -18.62
CA THR A 86 18.18 -12.32 -19.00
C THR A 86 18.81 -13.73 -19.04
N PHE A 87 18.45 -14.62 -18.11
CA PHE A 87 18.86 -16.03 -18.17
C PHE A 87 18.27 -16.76 -19.39
N ALA A 88 16.96 -16.61 -19.64
CA ALA A 88 16.30 -17.22 -20.80
C ALA A 88 16.85 -16.70 -22.14
N LEU A 89 17.25 -15.43 -22.21
CA LEU A 89 17.91 -14.84 -23.37
C LEU A 89 19.24 -15.54 -23.66
N GLY A 90 20.08 -15.74 -22.63
CA GLY A 90 21.34 -16.47 -22.74
C GLY A 90 21.12 -17.90 -23.25
N LEU A 91 20.20 -18.63 -22.61
CA LEU A 91 19.83 -20.00 -22.98
C LEU A 91 19.40 -20.09 -24.45
N MET A 92 18.43 -19.27 -24.86
CA MET A 92 17.94 -19.23 -26.24
C MET A 92 19.03 -18.78 -27.23
N ARG A 93 19.91 -17.85 -26.85
CA ARG A 93 21.05 -17.42 -27.68
C ARG A 93 22.03 -18.56 -27.94
N ALA A 94 22.35 -19.37 -26.94
CA ALA A 94 23.21 -20.53 -27.13
C ALA A 94 22.54 -21.70 -27.89
N MET A 95 21.20 -21.77 -27.88
CA MET A 95 20.43 -22.63 -28.80
C MET A 95 20.43 -22.11 -30.25
N ALA A 96 20.67 -20.82 -30.46
CA ALA A 96 20.69 -20.19 -31.79
C ALA A 96 22.02 -20.38 -32.53
N GLN A 97 23.13 -20.54 -31.80
CA GLN A 97 24.49 -20.61 -32.33
C GLN A 97 24.76 -21.94 -33.06
N ASP A 98 25.10 -21.88 -34.35
CA ASP A 98 25.64 -23.02 -35.10
C ASP A 98 27.00 -23.43 -34.53
N ARG A 99 27.26 -24.73 -34.47
CA ARG A 99 28.47 -25.28 -33.85
C ARG A 99 29.29 -26.05 -34.88
N PRO A 100 30.58 -25.71 -35.08
CA PRO A 100 31.49 -26.55 -35.86
C PRO A 100 31.50 -27.97 -35.31
N GLY A 101 31.28 -28.98 -36.17
CA GLY A 101 31.13 -30.38 -35.75
C GLY A 101 29.72 -30.82 -35.35
N ALA A 102 28.69 -29.98 -35.51
CA ALA A 102 27.29 -30.42 -35.45
C ALA A 102 26.79 -31.04 -36.77
N SER A 103 27.57 -30.93 -37.86
CA SER A 103 27.28 -31.48 -39.18
C SER A 103 27.69 -32.96 -39.31
N ASP A 104 27.20 -33.81 -38.41
CA ASP A 104 26.97 -35.21 -38.75
C ASP A 104 25.53 -35.32 -39.24
N ALA A 105 25.33 -35.26 -40.57
CA ALA A 105 24.02 -35.35 -41.23
C ALA A 105 23.30 -36.71 -41.05
N THR A 106 23.83 -37.57 -40.17
CA THR A 106 23.40 -38.93 -39.87
C THR A 106 22.74 -39.06 -38.49
N ALA A 107 22.64 -37.98 -37.71
CA ALA A 107 21.97 -38.00 -36.40
C ALA A 107 20.43 -38.03 -36.55
N PRO A 108 19.73 -39.10 -36.13
CA PRO A 108 18.29 -39.22 -36.33
C PRO A 108 17.50 -38.20 -35.49
N GLY A 109 16.89 -37.23 -36.17
CA GLY A 109 16.07 -36.16 -35.58
C GLY A 109 16.55 -34.74 -35.86
N ALA A 110 17.72 -34.56 -36.48
CA ALA A 110 18.25 -33.25 -36.87
C ALA A 110 17.31 -32.54 -37.85
N THR A 111 16.53 -31.57 -37.37
CA THR A 111 15.78 -30.67 -38.26
C THR A 111 16.67 -29.52 -38.70
N PRO A 112 16.65 -29.16 -39.99
CA PRO A 112 17.32 -27.94 -40.43
C PRO A 112 16.72 -26.71 -39.73
N GLY A 113 17.57 -25.73 -39.43
CA GLY A 113 17.26 -24.64 -38.49
C GLY A 113 17.65 -24.93 -37.03
N GLY A 114 18.22 -26.11 -36.74
CA GLY A 114 18.80 -26.47 -35.44
C GLY A 114 17.75 -26.62 -34.32
N LEU A 115 18.16 -26.38 -33.07
CA LEU A 115 17.29 -26.56 -31.90
C LEU A 115 16.01 -25.71 -31.95
N PHE A 116 16.04 -24.52 -32.59
CA PHE A 116 14.84 -23.71 -32.80
C PHE A 116 13.90 -24.30 -33.87
N GLY A 117 14.40 -25.05 -34.86
CA GLY A 117 13.57 -25.78 -35.82
C GLY A 117 12.63 -26.76 -35.10
N ARG A 118 13.15 -27.49 -34.09
CA ARG A 118 12.39 -28.45 -33.28
C ARG A 118 11.28 -27.84 -32.41
N LEU A 119 11.34 -26.56 -32.03
CA LEU A 119 10.35 -25.96 -31.11
C LEU A 119 9.02 -25.65 -31.80
N ASP A 120 7.96 -26.35 -31.43
CA ASP A 120 6.60 -26.13 -31.94
C ASP A 120 5.84 -25.08 -31.12
N TYR A 121 6.02 -25.10 -29.79
CA TYR A 121 5.35 -24.18 -28.86
C TYR A 121 6.35 -23.40 -28.00
N LEU A 122 6.00 -22.16 -27.70
CA LEU A 122 6.70 -21.29 -26.77
C LEU A 122 5.69 -20.79 -25.74
N SER A 123 5.78 -21.24 -24.50
CA SER A 123 4.90 -20.83 -23.40
C SER A 123 5.64 -19.94 -22.43
N THR A 124 5.03 -18.84 -22.02
CA THR A 124 5.74 -17.80 -21.27
C THR A 124 4.92 -17.22 -20.12
N VAL A 125 5.62 -16.87 -19.04
CA VAL A 125 5.09 -16.17 -17.87
C VAL A 125 6.02 -15.00 -17.53
N SER A 126 5.46 -13.83 -17.22
CA SER A 126 6.17 -12.69 -16.62
C SER A 126 7.46 -12.34 -17.38
N GLY A 127 8.63 -12.40 -16.72
CA GLY A 127 9.94 -12.17 -17.35
C GLY A 127 10.23 -13.03 -18.59
N GLY A 128 9.81 -14.30 -18.61
CA GLY A 128 9.90 -15.16 -19.79
C GLY A 128 9.07 -14.64 -20.97
N GLY A 129 7.98 -13.91 -20.68
CA GLY A 129 7.16 -13.22 -21.68
C GLY A 129 7.92 -12.11 -22.42
N TYR A 130 8.90 -11.46 -21.77
CA TYR A 130 9.70 -10.41 -22.40
C TYR A 130 10.53 -10.99 -23.54
N ILE A 131 11.24 -12.10 -23.29
CA ILE A 131 12.12 -12.77 -24.27
C ILE A 131 11.32 -13.54 -25.31
N GLY A 132 10.25 -14.23 -24.92
CA GLY A 132 9.43 -14.95 -25.90
C GLY A 132 8.73 -14.02 -26.89
N ALA A 133 8.24 -12.86 -26.43
CA ALA A 133 7.71 -11.83 -27.30
C ALA A 133 8.81 -11.16 -28.15
N MET A 134 9.99 -10.90 -27.58
CA MET A 134 11.16 -10.38 -28.32
C MET A 134 11.53 -11.32 -29.47
N TYR A 135 11.70 -12.62 -29.20
CA TYR A 135 12.01 -13.63 -30.22
C TYR A 135 10.90 -13.76 -31.27
N GLY A 136 9.64 -13.90 -30.85
CA GLY A 136 8.53 -14.01 -31.80
C GLY A 136 8.33 -12.73 -32.63
N ARG A 137 8.66 -11.53 -32.11
CA ARG A 137 8.69 -10.29 -32.88
C ARG A 137 9.83 -10.28 -33.92
N LEU A 138 11.02 -10.79 -33.58
CA LEU A 138 12.10 -10.98 -34.57
C LEU A 138 11.65 -11.94 -35.68
N VAL A 139 11.07 -13.10 -35.33
CA VAL A 139 10.65 -14.12 -36.30
C VAL A 139 9.50 -13.65 -37.18
N ALA A 140 8.45 -13.05 -36.59
CA ALA A 140 7.32 -12.52 -37.36
C ALA A 140 7.75 -11.46 -38.40
N THR A 141 8.84 -10.73 -38.12
CA THR A 141 9.37 -9.67 -38.99
C THR A 141 10.36 -10.25 -40.01
N TYR A 142 11.47 -10.81 -39.53
CA TYR A 142 12.63 -11.17 -40.35
C TYR A 142 12.67 -12.65 -40.77
N GLY A 143 11.75 -13.49 -40.29
CA GLY A 143 11.79 -14.95 -40.48
C GLY A 143 12.73 -15.65 -39.49
N GLN A 144 12.53 -16.96 -39.32
CA GLN A 144 13.25 -17.75 -38.33
C GLN A 144 14.76 -17.73 -38.53
N GLN A 145 15.25 -17.93 -39.76
CA GLN A 145 16.69 -17.99 -40.05
C GLN A 145 17.41 -16.68 -39.70
N ARG A 146 16.86 -15.53 -40.10
CA ARG A 146 17.48 -14.22 -39.79
C ARG A 146 17.37 -13.87 -38.31
N ALA A 147 16.25 -14.19 -37.65
CA ALA A 147 16.11 -14.04 -36.21
C ALA A 147 17.18 -14.87 -35.45
N ARG A 148 17.42 -16.12 -35.88
CA ARG A 148 18.46 -17.01 -35.33
C ARG A 148 19.87 -16.41 -35.49
N GLN A 149 20.22 -15.90 -36.67
CA GLN A 149 21.49 -15.19 -36.90
C GLN A 149 21.67 -13.98 -35.97
N LEU A 150 20.63 -13.14 -35.86
CA LEU A 150 20.63 -11.96 -34.99
C LEU A 150 20.73 -12.29 -33.50
N MET A 151 20.27 -13.47 -33.06
CA MET A 151 20.48 -13.93 -31.69
C MET A 151 21.87 -14.56 -31.48
N ALA A 152 22.33 -15.37 -32.44
CA ALA A 152 23.60 -16.09 -32.32
C ALA A 152 24.81 -15.16 -32.23
N SER A 153 24.87 -14.13 -33.08
CA SER A 153 26.02 -13.23 -33.22
C SER A 153 26.35 -12.47 -31.92
N SER A 154 27.62 -12.54 -31.49
CA SER A 154 28.15 -11.80 -30.33
C SER A 154 28.22 -10.30 -30.54
N HIS A 155 28.28 -9.83 -31.79
CA HIS A 155 28.30 -8.41 -32.15
C HIS A 155 26.93 -7.92 -32.68
N SER A 156 25.86 -8.69 -32.45
CA SER A 156 24.51 -8.31 -32.86
C SER A 156 24.07 -6.96 -32.28
N PRO A 157 23.59 -6.00 -33.11
CA PRO A 157 23.02 -4.76 -32.62
C PRO A 157 21.80 -4.97 -31.71
N VAL A 158 21.05 -6.08 -31.91
CA VAL A 158 19.93 -6.51 -31.05
C VAL A 158 20.42 -6.90 -29.65
N LEU A 159 21.52 -7.66 -29.55
CA LEU A 159 22.12 -8.00 -28.26
C LEU A 159 22.66 -6.74 -27.55
N GLY A 160 23.35 -5.87 -28.29
CA GLY A 160 23.83 -4.59 -27.77
C GLY A 160 22.69 -3.67 -27.30
N TRP A 161 21.55 -3.68 -27.99
CA TRP A 161 20.33 -2.99 -27.57
C TRP A 161 19.80 -3.54 -26.24
N LEU A 162 19.63 -4.86 -26.13
CA LEU A 162 19.11 -5.49 -24.90
C LEU A 162 20.04 -5.29 -23.70
N ARG A 163 21.36 -5.39 -23.89
CA ARG A 163 22.36 -5.12 -22.83
C ARG A 163 22.30 -3.67 -22.34
N ARG A 164 22.33 -2.69 -23.25
CA ARG A 164 22.21 -1.25 -22.89
C ARG A 164 20.87 -0.92 -22.19
N ASN A 165 19.82 -1.68 -22.50
CA ASN A 165 18.49 -1.49 -21.93
C ASN A 165 18.19 -2.46 -20.77
N GLY A 166 19.20 -3.06 -20.11
CA GLY A 166 19.01 -3.83 -18.87
C GLY A 166 18.27 -3.03 -17.79
N ARG A 167 18.53 -1.72 -17.68
CA ARG A 167 17.77 -0.79 -16.83
C ARG A 167 16.52 -0.24 -17.54
N TYR A 168 15.71 -1.09 -18.17
CA TYR A 168 14.59 -0.70 -19.05
C TYR A 168 13.56 0.24 -18.42
N LEU A 169 13.40 0.24 -17.09
CA LEU A 169 12.51 1.17 -16.38
C LEU A 169 13.05 2.61 -16.34
N THR A 170 14.38 2.77 -16.27
CA THR A 170 15.10 4.03 -16.08
C THR A 170 16.37 4.16 -16.96
N PRO A 171 16.30 3.90 -18.28
CA PRO A 171 17.48 3.86 -19.16
C PRO A 171 18.22 5.20 -19.25
N GLY A 172 17.51 6.33 -19.15
CA GLY A 172 18.08 7.69 -19.06
C GLY A 172 18.46 8.14 -17.64
N GLY A 173 18.53 7.23 -16.67
CA GLY A 173 18.91 7.53 -15.29
C GLY A 173 17.97 8.50 -14.58
N SER A 174 18.51 9.56 -13.97
CA SER A 174 17.78 10.52 -13.14
C SER A 174 16.61 11.22 -13.85
N ARG A 175 16.74 11.50 -15.15
CA ARG A 175 15.66 12.07 -15.98
C ARG A 175 14.45 11.14 -16.06
N ASP A 176 14.69 9.86 -16.26
CA ASP A 176 13.62 8.85 -16.31
C ASP A 176 13.01 8.59 -14.94
N ILE A 177 13.81 8.64 -13.86
CA ILE A 177 13.32 8.61 -12.48
C ILE A 177 12.36 9.78 -12.22
N GLY A 178 12.70 11.00 -12.64
CA GLY A 178 11.82 12.16 -12.55
C GLY A 178 10.48 11.96 -13.28
N MET A 179 10.51 11.45 -14.52
CA MET A 179 9.28 11.14 -15.26
C MET A 179 8.47 9.99 -14.64
N ALA A 180 9.12 8.99 -14.06
CA ALA A 180 8.45 7.91 -13.33
C ALA A 180 7.76 8.45 -12.06
N ILE A 181 8.43 9.32 -11.29
CA ILE A 181 7.86 9.99 -10.11
C ILE A 181 6.65 10.84 -10.49
N VAL A 182 6.73 11.67 -11.54
CA VAL A 182 5.58 12.49 -11.99
C VAL A 182 4.43 11.61 -12.48
N THR A 183 4.72 10.54 -13.23
CA THR A 183 3.69 9.59 -13.71
C THR A 183 3.01 8.88 -12.53
N TYR A 184 3.78 8.50 -11.52
CA TYR A 184 3.30 7.91 -10.27
C TYR A 184 2.43 8.89 -9.47
N LEU A 185 2.91 10.12 -9.24
CA LEU A 185 2.16 11.15 -8.51
C LEU A 185 0.82 11.48 -9.18
N ARG A 186 0.78 11.53 -10.52
CA ARG A 186 -0.46 11.69 -11.30
C ARG A 186 -1.43 10.54 -11.08
N ALA A 187 -0.94 9.29 -11.13
CA ALA A 187 -1.76 8.09 -10.91
C ALA A 187 -2.30 8.03 -9.46
N TRP A 188 -1.44 8.34 -8.49
CA TRP A 188 -1.77 8.44 -7.07
C TRP A 188 -2.84 9.51 -6.80
N LEU A 189 -2.65 10.73 -7.30
CA LEU A 189 -3.61 11.82 -7.15
C LEU A 189 -4.98 11.47 -7.76
N ALA A 190 -5.01 10.81 -8.92
CA ALA A 190 -6.25 10.36 -9.53
C ALA A 190 -7.03 9.36 -8.65
N ILE A 191 -6.34 8.40 -8.01
CA ILE A 191 -6.99 7.44 -7.10
C ILE A 191 -7.44 8.10 -5.79
N HIS A 192 -6.68 9.04 -5.25
CA HIS A 192 -7.09 9.79 -4.06
C HIS A 192 -8.25 10.75 -4.36
N ALA A 193 -8.37 11.29 -5.57
CA ALA A 193 -9.54 12.06 -6.00
C ALA A 193 -10.81 11.19 -6.10
N GLU A 194 -10.75 10.01 -6.72
CA GLU A 194 -11.88 9.06 -6.72
C GLU A 194 -12.28 8.65 -5.30
N PHE A 195 -11.29 8.43 -4.43
CA PHE A 195 -11.54 8.11 -3.03
C PHE A 195 -12.16 9.26 -2.24
N MET A 196 -11.73 10.51 -2.48
CA MET A 196 -12.36 11.71 -1.93
C MET A 196 -13.85 11.75 -2.27
N PHE A 197 -14.24 11.54 -3.54
CA PHE A 197 -15.65 11.51 -3.92
C PHE A 197 -16.42 10.35 -3.27
N ALA A 198 -15.79 9.18 -3.11
CA ALA A 198 -16.38 8.08 -2.33
C ALA A 198 -16.58 8.44 -0.85
N CYS A 199 -15.64 9.18 -0.24
CA CYS A 199 -15.77 9.70 1.12
C CYS A 199 -16.83 10.81 1.24
N ILE A 200 -16.99 11.67 0.22
CA ILE A 200 -18.09 12.65 0.17
C ILE A 200 -19.44 11.91 0.13
N ALA A 201 -19.58 10.89 -0.71
CA ALA A 201 -20.80 10.08 -0.77
C ALA A 201 -21.13 9.41 0.58
N LEU A 202 -20.13 8.79 1.23
CA LEU A 202 -20.28 8.22 2.56
C LEU A 202 -20.62 9.28 3.60
N GLY A 203 -19.93 10.42 3.58
CA GLY A 203 -20.11 11.48 4.57
C GLY A 203 -21.46 12.17 4.48
N LEU A 204 -21.96 12.43 3.27
CA LEU A 204 -23.33 12.91 3.06
C LEU A 204 -24.38 11.94 3.63
N VAL A 205 -24.15 10.62 3.53
CA VAL A 205 -25.01 9.63 4.20
C VAL A 205 -24.88 9.74 5.71
N VAL A 206 -23.65 9.70 6.27
CA VAL A 206 -23.38 9.73 7.71
C VAL A 206 -23.99 10.96 8.39
N VAL A 207 -23.85 12.15 7.78
CA VAL A 207 -24.39 13.41 8.33
C VAL A 207 -25.87 13.65 7.99
N LEU A 208 -26.54 12.79 7.23
CA LEU A 208 -27.93 13.02 6.81
C LEU A 208 -28.90 13.24 8.00
N PRO A 209 -28.85 12.46 9.10
CA PRO A 209 -29.70 12.71 10.27
C PRO A 209 -29.37 14.02 10.99
N HIS A 210 -28.07 14.38 11.07
CA HIS A 210 -27.62 15.67 11.59
C HIS A 210 -28.17 16.82 10.77
N LEU A 211 -28.05 16.74 9.45
CA LEU A 211 -28.52 17.76 8.53
C LEU A 211 -30.04 17.95 8.63
N TRP A 212 -30.77 16.84 8.73
CA TRP A 212 -32.22 16.83 8.91
C TRP A 212 -32.65 17.48 10.23
N GLN A 213 -32.05 17.08 11.37
CA GLN A 213 -32.35 17.68 12.68
C GLN A 213 -31.92 19.14 12.75
N HIS A 214 -30.72 19.49 12.27
CA HIS A 214 -30.22 20.86 12.26
C HIS A 214 -31.12 21.81 11.44
N SER A 215 -31.63 21.33 10.30
CA SER A 215 -32.46 22.15 9.39
C SER A 215 -33.92 22.26 9.84
N LEU A 216 -34.50 21.23 10.47
CA LEU A 216 -35.94 21.18 10.77
C LEU A 216 -36.29 21.19 12.26
N GLN A 217 -35.34 20.91 13.16
CA GLN A 217 -35.51 20.89 14.63
C GLN A 217 -36.73 20.06 15.11
N VAL A 218 -36.95 18.89 14.50
CA VAL A 218 -38.17 18.07 14.70
C VAL A 218 -38.07 17.21 15.97
N LEU A 219 -36.93 16.57 16.21
CA LEU A 219 -36.74 15.68 17.36
C LEU A 219 -36.49 16.50 18.64
N ASP A 220 -37.06 16.06 19.76
CA ASP A 220 -36.77 16.64 21.08
C ASP A 220 -35.31 16.35 21.50
N PRO A 221 -34.44 17.38 21.67
CA PRO A 221 -33.06 17.20 22.13
C PRO A 221 -32.93 16.43 23.43
N HIS A 222 -33.81 16.64 24.41
CA HIS A 222 -33.70 16.04 25.73
C HIS A 222 -34.03 14.54 25.70
N ALA A 223 -35.02 14.15 24.88
CA ALA A 223 -35.40 12.76 24.72
C ALA A 223 -34.37 11.94 23.92
N TRP A 224 -33.62 12.59 23.02
CA TRP A 224 -32.72 11.91 22.10
C TRP A 224 -31.22 12.02 22.44
N ALA A 225 -30.79 13.02 23.23
CA ALA A 225 -29.40 13.17 23.67
C ALA A 225 -28.75 11.89 24.27
N PRO A 226 -29.45 11.03 25.04
CA PRO A 226 -28.86 9.79 25.57
C PRO A 226 -28.39 8.79 24.51
N TRP A 227 -28.91 8.88 23.29
CA TRP A 227 -28.48 8.02 22.18
C TRP A 227 -27.13 8.43 21.58
N HIS A 228 -26.69 9.66 21.83
CA HIS A 228 -25.57 10.36 21.17
C HIS A 228 -25.70 10.51 19.65
N THR A 229 -26.18 9.51 18.92
CA THR A 229 -26.47 9.54 17.48
C THR A 229 -27.71 8.71 17.14
N ALA A 230 -28.59 9.22 16.27
CA ALA A 230 -29.79 8.49 15.84
C ALA A 230 -29.48 7.17 15.11
N TRP A 231 -28.26 7.00 14.59
CA TRP A 231 -27.82 5.74 13.95
C TRP A 231 -27.88 4.55 14.90
N TRP A 232 -27.59 4.74 16.19
CA TRP A 232 -27.65 3.68 17.19
C TRP A 232 -29.09 3.34 17.58
N ALA A 233 -29.97 4.35 17.69
CA ALA A 233 -31.40 4.15 17.90
C ALA A 233 -32.04 3.38 16.72
N LEU A 234 -31.74 3.79 15.48
CA LEU A 234 -32.19 3.12 14.26
C LEU A 234 -31.66 1.68 14.17
N SER A 235 -30.41 1.46 14.55
CA SER A 235 -29.80 0.13 14.60
C SER A 235 -30.54 -0.81 15.57
N LEU A 236 -30.85 -0.35 16.78
CA LEU A 236 -31.60 -1.15 17.76
C LEU A 236 -33.06 -1.36 17.31
N ALA A 237 -33.71 -0.34 16.74
CA ALA A 237 -35.06 -0.46 16.19
C ALA A 237 -35.11 -1.52 15.07
N MET A 238 -34.18 -1.47 14.12
CA MET A 238 -34.10 -2.45 13.02
C MET A 238 -33.79 -3.86 13.53
N TRP A 239 -32.88 -4.00 14.49
CA TRP A 239 -32.56 -5.30 15.07
C TRP A 239 -33.77 -5.90 15.79
N THR A 240 -34.42 -5.15 16.68
CA THR A 240 -35.58 -5.61 17.44
C THR A 240 -36.81 -5.87 16.56
N ALA A 241 -37.02 -5.09 15.50
CA ALA A 241 -38.11 -5.30 14.56
C ALA A 241 -37.94 -6.55 13.66
N LEU A 242 -36.72 -7.04 13.43
CA LEU A 242 -36.45 -8.08 12.42
C LEU A 242 -35.78 -9.35 12.96
N ALA A 243 -34.74 -9.23 13.80
CA ALA A 243 -33.94 -10.38 14.22
C ALA A 243 -34.72 -11.37 15.11
N PRO A 244 -35.50 -10.94 16.14
CA PRO A 244 -36.31 -11.85 16.95
C PRO A 244 -37.30 -12.67 16.13
N GLY A 245 -37.97 -12.07 15.13
CA GLY A 245 -38.89 -12.77 14.23
C GLY A 245 -38.20 -13.80 13.33
N LEU A 246 -37.03 -13.47 12.77
CA LEU A 246 -36.25 -14.42 11.96
C LEU A 246 -35.71 -15.59 12.79
N ILE A 247 -35.32 -15.33 14.04
CA ILE A 247 -34.95 -16.37 15.00
C ILE A 247 -36.17 -17.24 15.32
N ALA A 248 -37.28 -16.65 15.77
CA ALA A 248 -38.50 -17.39 16.11
C ALA A 248 -39.01 -18.26 14.93
N GLY A 249 -39.01 -17.71 13.71
CA GLY A 249 -39.32 -18.45 12.49
C GLY A 249 -38.42 -19.68 12.28
N TYR A 250 -37.12 -19.60 12.58
CA TYR A 250 -36.21 -20.73 12.48
C TYR A 250 -36.60 -21.88 13.42
N TRP A 251 -37.03 -21.55 14.65
CA TRP A 251 -37.54 -22.51 15.64
C TRP A 251 -38.98 -22.99 15.34
N ALA A 252 -39.77 -22.20 14.61
CA ALA A 252 -41.09 -22.58 14.11
C ALA A 252 -41.00 -23.58 12.94
N ALA A 253 -39.94 -23.50 12.13
CA ALA A 253 -39.61 -24.49 11.11
C ALA A 253 -39.05 -25.77 11.75
N ARG A 254 -39.94 -26.59 12.32
CA ARG A 254 -39.63 -27.88 12.97
C ARG A 254 -39.62 -29.03 11.96
N ASP A 255 -38.84 -30.06 12.23
CA ASP A 255 -38.83 -31.29 11.45
C ASP A 255 -39.98 -32.21 11.92
N GLY A 256 -40.73 -32.76 10.97
CA GLY A 256 -41.83 -33.70 11.22
C GLY A 256 -41.39 -35.17 11.23
N PRO A 257 -42.20 -36.08 11.81
CA PRO A 257 -41.87 -37.51 11.87
C PRO A 257 -41.93 -38.22 10.49
N ASP A 258 -42.66 -37.66 9.53
CA ASP A 258 -42.63 -38.08 8.12
C ASP A 258 -41.91 -37.00 7.29
N PRO A 259 -40.71 -37.27 6.75
CA PRO A 259 -39.98 -36.32 5.92
C PRO A 259 -40.58 -36.13 4.51
N THR A 260 -41.42 -37.07 4.06
CA THR A 260 -42.02 -37.10 2.71
C THR A 260 -43.37 -36.39 2.64
N ALA A 261 -44.06 -36.22 3.77
CA ALA A 261 -45.34 -35.53 3.87
C ALA A 261 -45.34 -34.17 3.16
N THR A 262 -46.36 -33.91 2.34
CA THR A 262 -46.51 -32.62 1.64
C THR A 262 -47.39 -31.64 2.42
N ALA A 263 -48.40 -32.14 3.13
CA ALA A 263 -49.27 -31.35 3.99
C ALA A 263 -48.62 -31.07 5.37
N THR A 264 -48.67 -29.82 5.83
CA THR A 264 -48.25 -29.44 7.19
C THR A 264 -49.48 -29.01 7.97
N ARG A 265 -49.79 -29.72 9.07
CA ARG A 265 -50.91 -29.38 9.97
C ARG A 265 -50.39 -28.53 11.12
N LEU A 266 -51.05 -27.41 11.43
CA LEU A 266 -50.76 -26.64 12.64
C LEU A 266 -51.29 -27.39 13.87
N GLY A 267 -50.47 -27.53 14.90
CA GLY A 267 -50.92 -28.03 16.20
C GLY A 267 -51.68 -26.96 16.97
N TRP A 268 -52.71 -27.35 17.74
CA TRP A 268 -53.44 -26.42 18.61
C TRP A 268 -52.52 -25.73 19.64
N ARG A 269 -51.44 -26.41 20.07
CA ARG A 269 -50.41 -25.85 20.95
C ARG A 269 -49.66 -24.68 20.30
N ASP A 270 -49.39 -24.75 19.00
CA ASP A 270 -48.73 -23.67 18.26
C ASP A 270 -49.67 -22.47 18.10
N LEU A 271 -50.96 -22.71 17.87
CA LEU A 271 -51.98 -21.66 17.86
C LEU A 271 -52.11 -20.96 19.22
N VAL A 272 -52.18 -21.72 20.33
CA VAL A 272 -52.23 -21.16 21.69
C VAL A 272 -50.97 -20.36 22.02
N PHE A 273 -49.79 -20.84 21.62
CA PHE A 273 -48.52 -20.14 21.80
C PHE A 273 -48.49 -18.81 21.01
N VAL A 274 -48.88 -18.82 19.74
CA VAL A 274 -48.96 -17.62 18.90
C VAL A 274 -49.95 -16.61 19.47
N LEU A 275 -51.16 -17.05 19.84
CA LEU A 275 -52.19 -16.18 20.43
C LEU A 275 -51.75 -15.60 21.78
N GLY A 276 -51.07 -16.38 22.61
CA GLY A 276 -50.52 -15.91 23.89
C GLY A 276 -49.47 -14.80 23.73
N ILE A 277 -48.50 -14.98 22.82
CA ILE A 277 -47.50 -13.94 22.54
C ILE A 277 -48.13 -12.74 21.84
N ALA A 278 -49.08 -12.95 20.92
CA ALA A 278 -49.81 -11.86 20.26
C ALA A 278 -50.63 -11.03 21.26
N TYR A 279 -51.29 -11.66 22.23
CA TYR A 279 -52.00 -10.98 23.31
C TYR A 279 -51.03 -10.20 24.22
N GLY A 280 -49.88 -10.78 24.56
CA GLY A 280 -48.83 -10.09 25.32
C GLY A 280 -48.26 -8.87 24.59
N ALA A 281 -47.95 -9.02 23.30
CA ALA A 281 -47.46 -7.94 22.43
C ALA A 281 -48.50 -6.82 22.30
N PHE A 282 -49.77 -7.16 22.05
CA PHE A 282 -50.88 -6.22 21.97
C PHE A 282 -51.11 -5.48 23.29
N SER A 283 -51.09 -6.19 24.43
CA SER A 283 -51.28 -5.61 25.76
C SER A 283 -50.15 -4.63 26.11
N LEU A 284 -48.89 -4.98 25.80
CA LEU A 284 -47.75 -4.11 25.99
C LEU A 284 -47.83 -2.87 25.08
N LEU A 285 -48.10 -3.05 23.78
CA LEU A 285 -48.24 -1.96 22.81
C LEU A 285 -49.36 -0.99 23.22
N ARG A 286 -50.53 -1.52 23.62
CA ARG A 286 -51.66 -0.73 24.14
C ARG A 286 -51.27 0.05 25.40
N SER A 287 -50.53 -0.57 26.32
CA SER A 287 -50.04 0.11 27.53
C SER A 287 -49.09 1.26 27.19
N LEU A 288 -48.14 1.04 26.28
CA LEU A 288 -47.20 2.09 25.86
C LEU A 288 -47.88 3.22 25.09
N TYR A 289 -48.90 2.91 24.29
CA TYR A 289 -49.74 3.92 23.63
C TYR A 289 -50.53 4.75 24.66
N ALA A 290 -51.20 4.10 25.61
CA ALA A 290 -52.01 4.75 26.63
C ALA A 290 -51.19 5.65 27.57
N ASN A 291 -49.92 5.32 27.81
CA ASN A 291 -48.99 6.12 28.60
C ASN A 291 -48.22 7.18 27.77
N GLY A 292 -48.56 7.39 26.50
CA GLY A 292 -47.91 8.39 25.64
C GLY A 292 -46.48 8.06 25.19
N VAL A 293 -45.95 6.88 25.52
CA VAL A 293 -44.54 6.48 25.29
C VAL A 293 -44.23 6.20 23.80
N LEU A 294 -45.26 6.08 22.95
CA LEU A 294 -45.15 5.77 21.51
C LEU A 294 -45.22 7.01 20.59
N ASP A 295 -44.66 8.14 21.03
CA ASP A 295 -44.37 9.27 20.14
C ASP A 295 -42.87 9.25 19.78
N PRO A 296 -42.47 8.76 18.58
CA PRO A 296 -41.06 8.68 18.21
C PRO A 296 -40.39 10.05 18.01
N VAL A 297 -41.14 11.15 17.94
CA VAL A 297 -40.58 12.50 17.82
C VAL A 297 -40.22 13.04 19.20
N ARG A 298 -41.11 12.87 20.18
CA ARG A 298 -40.97 13.38 21.56
C ARG A 298 -40.30 12.40 22.53
N HIS A 299 -40.33 11.11 22.21
CA HIS A 299 -39.79 10.04 23.03
C HIS A 299 -38.98 9.10 22.15
N SER A 300 -37.64 9.16 22.27
CA SER A 300 -36.74 8.26 21.55
C SER A 300 -36.98 6.79 21.91
N LEU A 301 -36.39 5.85 21.17
CA LEU A 301 -36.62 4.42 21.38
C LEU A 301 -36.33 4.01 22.84
N THR A 302 -37.37 3.71 23.61
CA THR A 302 -37.24 3.26 25.00
C THR A 302 -37.12 1.73 25.09
N TRP A 303 -36.55 1.20 26.18
CA TRP A 303 -36.48 -0.25 26.42
C TRP A 303 -37.85 -0.96 26.33
N PRO A 304 -38.96 -0.43 26.87
CA PRO A 304 -40.27 -1.03 26.67
C PRO A 304 -40.74 -1.00 25.20
N GLY A 305 -40.49 0.08 24.46
CA GLY A 305 -40.79 0.17 23.03
C GLY A 305 -40.01 -0.85 22.20
N ALA A 306 -38.72 -0.99 22.46
CA ALA A 306 -37.86 -2.02 21.87
C ALA A 306 -38.36 -3.45 22.21
N GLY A 307 -38.85 -3.68 23.43
CA GLY A 307 -39.50 -4.94 23.83
C GLY A 307 -40.80 -5.22 23.08
N ALA A 308 -41.65 -4.21 22.87
CA ALA A 308 -42.87 -4.33 22.08
C ALA A 308 -42.58 -4.66 20.60
N LEU A 309 -41.58 -4.00 19.99
CA LEU A 309 -41.11 -4.33 18.64
C LEU A 309 -40.58 -5.76 18.55
N ALA A 310 -39.79 -6.21 19.53
CA ALA A 310 -39.27 -7.58 19.56
C ALA A 310 -40.39 -8.63 19.68
N LEU A 311 -41.38 -8.42 20.55
CA LEU A 311 -42.52 -9.33 20.68
C LEU A 311 -43.38 -9.36 19.42
N GLY A 312 -43.65 -8.19 18.81
CA GLY A 312 -44.34 -8.11 17.52
C GLY A 312 -43.58 -8.83 16.41
N SER A 313 -42.26 -8.67 16.35
CA SER A 313 -41.37 -9.37 15.41
C SER A 313 -41.47 -10.89 15.57
N VAL A 314 -41.41 -11.41 16.81
CA VAL A 314 -41.58 -12.84 17.12
C VAL A 314 -42.90 -13.38 16.57
N VAL A 315 -44.02 -12.69 16.82
CA VAL A 315 -45.35 -13.10 16.33
C VAL A 315 -45.38 -13.14 14.80
N ILE A 316 -44.93 -12.07 14.14
CA ILE A 316 -44.90 -11.97 12.67
C ILE A 316 -44.03 -13.07 12.06
N GLY A 317 -42.83 -13.30 12.59
CA GLY A 317 -41.91 -14.34 12.09
C GLY A 317 -42.43 -15.75 12.27
N GLN A 318 -43.05 -16.05 13.42
CA GLN A 318 -43.69 -17.33 13.70
C GLN A 318 -44.86 -17.59 12.74
N VAL A 319 -45.78 -16.63 12.60
CA VAL A 319 -46.96 -16.74 11.72
C VAL A 319 -46.56 -16.82 10.24
N ALA A 320 -45.63 -15.99 9.77
CA ALA A 320 -45.17 -16.01 8.38
C ALA A 320 -44.51 -17.35 8.02
N THR A 321 -43.69 -17.90 8.91
CA THR A 321 -43.05 -19.20 8.69
C THR A 321 -44.07 -20.34 8.69
N MET A 322 -45.00 -20.35 9.64
CA MET A 322 -46.08 -21.34 9.72
C MET A 322 -46.99 -21.30 8.50
N GLY A 323 -47.40 -20.11 8.06
CA GLY A 323 -48.21 -19.92 6.85
C GLY A 323 -47.50 -20.41 5.59
N TRP A 324 -46.23 -20.06 5.42
CA TRP A 324 -45.45 -20.50 4.26
C TRP A 324 -45.27 -22.03 4.22
N LEU A 325 -44.98 -22.67 5.36
CA LEU A 325 -44.85 -24.13 5.46
C LEU A 325 -46.18 -24.88 5.22
N ALA A 326 -47.32 -24.23 5.48
CA ALA A 326 -48.64 -24.76 5.15
C ALA A 326 -49.00 -24.60 3.66
N MET A 327 -48.51 -23.55 2.99
CA MET A 327 -48.78 -23.27 1.57
C MET A 327 -47.85 -24.02 0.60
N ASP A 328 -46.58 -24.24 0.95
CA ASP A 328 -45.63 -24.98 0.11
C ASP A 328 -45.98 -26.48 0.08
N LYS A 329 -46.23 -27.04 -1.10
CA LYS A 329 -46.61 -28.45 -1.30
C LYS A 329 -45.43 -29.40 -1.49
N THR A 330 -44.19 -28.93 -1.39
CA THR A 330 -42.98 -29.78 -1.48
C THR A 330 -42.78 -30.64 -0.22
N PRO A 331 -41.99 -31.74 -0.29
CA PRO A 331 -41.77 -32.64 0.85
C PRO A 331 -41.28 -31.91 2.10
N HIS A 332 -41.82 -32.25 3.26
CA HIS A 332 -41.68 -31.49 4.50
C HIS A 332 -40.22 -31.21 4.87
N ALA A 333 -39.33 -32.22 4.82
CA ALA A 333 -37.90 -32.04 5.09
C ALA A 333 -37.24 -31.02 4.15
N LEU A 334 -37.64 -30.99 2.88
CA LEU A 334 -37.07 -30.08 1.88
C LEU A 334 -37.53 -28.64 2.08
N LYS A 335 -38.81 -28.41 2.39
CA LYS A 335 -39.32 -27.05 2.68
C LYS A 335 -38.81 -26.50 4.03
N VAL A 336 -38.68 -27.33 5.06
CA VAL A 336 -38.06 -26.93 6.34
C VAL A 336 -36.59 -26.55 6.14
N ALA A 337 -35.80 -27.37 5.41
CA ALA A 337 -34.41 -27.05 5.10
C ALA A 337 -34.25 -25.76 4.27
N ARG A 338 -35.10 -25.56 3.25
CA ARG A 338 -35.13 -24.32 2.45
C ARG A 338 -35.49 -23.09 3.29
N MET A 339 -36.52 -23.21 4.14
CA MET A 339 -36.97 -22.14 5.04
C MET A 339 -35.88 -21.76 6.04
N ARG A 340 -35.30 -22.73 6.77
CA ARG A 340 -34.17 -22.49 7.68
C ARG A 340 -33.01 -21.78 6.97
N ASN A 341 -32.58 -22.26 5.79
CA ASN A 341 -31.49 -21.60 5.03
C ASN A 341 -31.89 -20.21 4.49
N MET A 342 -33.17 -19.96 4.17
CA MET A 342 -33.64 -18.62 3.83
C MET A 342 -33.58 -17.68 5.04
N LEU A 343 -34.15 -18.09 6.18
CA LEU A 343 -34.16 -17.32 7.42
C LEU A 343 -32.75 -17.04 7.93
N THR A 344 -31.84 -18.01 7.92
CA THR A 344 -30.43 -17.80 8.29
C THR A 344 -29.73 -16.80 7.37
N ARG A 345 -30.01 -16.84 6.04
CA ARG A 345 -29.46 -15.85 5.10
C ARG A 345 -30.05 -14.45 5.33
N MET A 346 -31.34 -14.34 5.65
CA MET A 346 -31.99 -13.07 5.99
C MET A 346 -31.45 -12.51 7.32
N LEU A 347 -31.34 -13.35 8.36
CA LEU A 347 -30.80 -12.98 9.67
C LEU A 347 -29.36 -12.50 9.54
N ARG A 348 -28.53 -13.17 8.72
CA ARG A 348 -27.18 -12.70 8.40
C ARG A 348 -27.19 -11.29 7.78
N TRP A 349 -28.11 -11.01 6.85
CA TRP A 349 -28.24 -9.67 6.26
C TRP A 349 -28.70 -8.62 7.27
N VAL A 350 -29.67 -8.94 8.14
CA VAL A 350 -30.10 -8.06 9.24
C VAL A 350 -28.92 -7.77 10.17
N MET A 351 -28.19 -8.79 10.62
CA MET A 351 -27.01 -8.62 11.48
C MET A 351 -25.91 -7.77 10.81
N LEU A 352 -25.64 -7.99 9.52
CA LEU A 352 -24.67 -7.16 8.78
C LEU A 352 -25.14 -5.71 8.63
N ALA A 353 -26.43 -5.48 8.40
CA ALA A 353 -27.00 -4.13 8.35
C ALA A 353 -26.96 -3.44 9.73
N THR A 354 -27.30 -4.14 10.82
CA THR A 354 -27.19 -3.64 12.19
C THR A 354 -25.74 -3.26 12.52
N LEU A 355 -24.77 -4.13 12.20
CA LEU A 355 -23.35 -3.82 12.38
C LEU A 355 -22.87 -2.64 11.51
N ALA A 356 -23.40 -2.49 10.30
CA ALA A 356 -23.10 -1.34 9.45
C ALA A 356 -23.67 -0.03 10.03
N LEU A 357 -24.90 -0.02 10.56
CA LEU A 357 -25.49 1.16 11.22
C LEU A 357 -24.76 1.51 12.52
N LEU A 358 -24.37 0.51 13.33
CA LEU A 358 -23.51 0.73 14.50
C LEU A 358 -22.16 1.35 14.11
N GLY A 359 -21.53 0.84 13.05
CA GLY A 359 -20.28 1.37 12.50
C GLY A 359 -20.42 2.79 11.95
N ILE A 360 -21.51 3.09 11.24
CA ILE A 360 -21.84 4.44 10.78
C ILE A 360 -22.02 5.39 11.97
N GLY A 361 -22.77 5.00 13.01
CA GLY A 361 -22.92 5.80 14.23
C GLY A 361 -21.61 5.98 15.01
N ALA A 362 -20.71 4.99 14.97
CA ALA A 362 -19.38 5.12 15.56
C ALA A 362 -18.48 6.08 14.76
N LEU A 363 -18.51 6.03 13.42
CA LEU A 363 -17.82 7.00 12.55
C LEU A 363 -18.35 8.41 12.78
N ASP A 364 -19.67 8.57 12.81
CA ASP A 364 -20.39 9.80 13.12
C ASP A 364 -19.93 10.40 14.46
N ARG A 365 -20.15 9.67 15.57
CA ARG A 365 -19.80 10.12 16.92
C ARG A 365 -18.31 10.42 17.11
N LEU A 366 -17.42 9.69 16.43
CA LEU A 366 -15.97 9.87 16.51
C LEU A 366 -15.49 11.06 15.66
N SER A 367 -16.06 11.28 14.49
CA SER A 367 -15.73 12.41 13.61
C SER A 367 -16.13 13.75 14.23
N TRP A 368 -17.32 13.83 14.83
CA TRP A 368 -17.73 15.02 15.59
C TRP A 368 -16.82 15.32 16.79
N TRP A 369 -16.42 14.30 17.55
CA TRP A 369 -15.45 14.48 18.65
C TRP A 369 -14.12 15.04 18.15
N ILE A 370 -13.59 14.51 17.05
CA ILE A 370 -12.34 14.99 16.45
C ILE A 370 -12.50 16.44 15.97
N LEU A 371 -13.65 16.80 15.39
CA LEU A 371 -13.91 18.15 14.92
C LEU A 371 -14.05 19.16 16.08
N GLU A 372 -14.78 18.80 17.14
CA GLU A 372 -14.86 19.57 18.38
C GLU A 372 -13.45 19.81 18.95
N GLU A 373 -12.64 18.75 19.07
CA GLU A 373 -11.28 18.79 19.62
C GLU A 373 -10.28 19.56 18.74
N LEU A 374 -10.52 19.64 17.41
CA LEU A 374 -9.77 20.54 16.52
C LEU A 374 -10.14 22.01 16.76
N GLN A 375 -11.41 22.31 16.99
CA GLN A 375 -11.92 23.67 17.20
C GLN A 375 -11.61 24.24 18.59
N THR A 376 -11.54 23.40 19.63
CA THR A 376 -11.07 23.81 20.97
C THR A 376 -9.57 24.14 21.01
N GLY A 377 -8.85 24.00 19.89
CA GLY A 377 -7.44 24.35 19.76
C GLY A 377 -6.48 23.37 20.44
N ASN A 378 -6.91 22.13 20.70
CA ASN A 378 -6.08 21.16 21.41
C ASN A 378 -4.83 20.78 20.60
N GLN A 379 -3.67 21.25 21.08
CA GLN A 379 -2.37 21.05 20.43
C GLN A 379 -1.98 19.57 20.25
N TRP A 380 -2.56 18.65 21.04
CA TRP A 380 -2.32 17.21 20.87
C TRP A 380 -2.74 16.73 19.48
N LEU A 381 -3.93 17.14 19.03
CA LEU A 381 -4.52 16.68 17.78
C LEU A 381 -3.83 17.31 16.56
N TRP A 382 -3.53 18.62 16.62
CA TRP A 382 -2.73 19.32 15.60
C TRP A 382 -1.34 18.70 15.40
N ARG A 383 -0.66 18.30 16.48
CA ARG A 383 0.63 17.57 16.39
C ARG A 383 0.43 16.14 15.87
N GLY A 384 -0.69 15.49 16.21
CA GLY A 384 -1.07 14.16 15.70
C GLY A 384 -1.30 14.11 14.19
N VAL A 385 -1.96 15.13 13.61
CA VAL A 385 -2.17 15.24 12.15
C VAL A 385 -0.83 15.45 11.41
N GLY A 386 0.07 16.26 11.98
CA GLY A 386 1.45 16.38 11.47
C GLY A 386 2.21 15.05 11.53
N ALA A 387 2.12 14.33 12.65
CA ALA A 387 2.74 13.01 12.81
C ALA A 387 2.13 11.95 11.88
N GLY A 388 0.83 11.99 11.59
CA GLY A 388 0.17 11.12 10.62
C GLY A 388 0.66 11.36 9.18
N SER A 389 0.94 12.62 8.84
CA SER A 389 1.56 12.99 7.55
C SER A 389 2.97 12.40 7.43
N VAL A 390 3.78 12.49 8.49
CA VAL A 390 5.10 11.84 8.57
C VAL A 390 4.99 10.32 8.54
N LEU A 391 4.00 9.73 9.21
CA LEU A 391 3.76 8.28 9.22
C LEU A 391 3.44 7.74 7.81
N ILE A 392 2.71 8.50 6.98
CA ILE A 392 2.46 8.15 5.56
C ILE A 392 3.77 8.19 4.74
N VAL A 393 4.64 9.18 4.98
CA VAL A 393 5.97 9.24 4.35
C VAL A 393 6.88 8.09 4.82
N VAL A 394 6.81 7.72 6.09
CA VAL A 394 7.53 6.57 6.67
C VAL A 394 6.98 5.24 6.10
N LEU A 395 5.66 5.05 6.02
CA LEU A 395 5.05 3.89 5.37
C LEU A 395 5.49 3.78 3.90
N ARG A 396 5.54 4.90 3.17
CA ARG A 396 6.06 4.95 1.79
C ARG A 396 7.54 4.54 1.71
N ALA A 397 8.38 4.96 2.65
CA ALA A 397 9.78 4.53 2.74
C ALA A 397 9.91 3.04 3.13
N LEU A 398 8.93 2.49 3.87
CA LEU A 398 8.90 1.10 4.31
C LEU A 398 8.34 0.11 3.27
N VAL A 399 7.71 0.56 2.17
CA VAL A 399 7.15 -0.35 1.14
C VAL A 399 8.21 -1.27 0.55
N GLN A 400 9.36 -0.72 0.13
CA GLN A 400 10.44 -1.51 -0.47
C GLN A 400 11.09 -2.47 0.55
N PRO A 401 11.43 -2.05 1.78
CA PRO A 401 11.82 -2.96 2.85
C PRO A 401 10.79 -4.06 3.13
N LEU A 402 9.50 -3.73 3.25
CA LEU A 402 8.45 -4.70 3.56
C LEU A 402 8.27 -5.74 2.44
N GLN A 403 8.36 -5.34 1.17
CA GLN A 403 8.35 -6.27 0.03
C GLN A 403 9.59 -7.16 0.02
N LYS A 404 10.78 -6.60 0.29
CA LYS A 404 12.03 -7.37 0.40
C LYS A 404 11.96 -8.38 1.55
N ILE A 405 11.55 -7.95 2.73
CA ILE A 405 11.31 -8.79 3.92
C ILE A 405 10.27 -9.88 3.62
N ALA A 406 9.17 -9.58 2.94
CA ALA A 406 8.18 -10.60 2.55
C ALA A 406 8.74 -11.65 1.56
N SER A 407 9.75 -11.31 0.76
CA SER A 407 10.45 -12.24 -0.14
C SER A 407 11.58 -13.03 0.52
N GLU A 408 12.24 -12.46 1.53
CA GLU A 408 13.45 -13.03 2.16
C GLU A 408 13.22 -13.70 3.52
N THR A 409 12.02 -13.60 4.12
CA THR A 409 11.80 -14.06 5.50
C THR A 409 11.41 -15.52 5.67
N ASN A 410 11.91 -16.05 6.80
CA ASN A 410 11.74 -17.41 7.27
C ASN A 410 10.27 -17.79 7.48
N VAL A 411 9.96 -19.10 7.41
CA VAL A 411 8.58 -19.66 7.40
C VAL A 411 7.68 -19.07 8.50
N ARG A 412 8.23 -18.84 9.69
CA ARG A 412 7.47 -18.43 10.88
C ARG A 412 7.01 -16.97 10.87
N THR A 413 7.72 -16.04 10.23
CA THR A 413 7.27 -14.63 10.10
C THR A 413 6.26 -14.44 8.96
N ARG A 414 6.21 -15.40 8.02
CA ARG A 414 5.34 -15.40 6.83
C ARG A 414 3.85 -15.45 7.17
N GLU A 415 3.47 -15.97 8.33
CA GLU A 415 2.06 -16.09 8.78
C GLU A 415 1.49 -14.81 9.43
N TRP A 416 2.36 -13.98 10.01
CA TRP A 416 1.98 -12.87 10.90
C TRP A 416 1.98 -11.55 10.13
N LEU A 417 2.97 -11.36 9.26
CA LEU A 417 3.14 -10.15 8.45
C LEU A 417 1.90 -9.80 7.59
N PRO A 418 1.22 -10.76 6.90
CA PRO A 418 0.00 -10.44 6.15
C PRO A 418 -1.13 -9.94 7.06
N ARG A 419 -1.27 -10.49 8.28
CA ARG A 419 -2.30 -10.06 9.24
C ARG A 419 -2.02 -8.65 9.78
N LEU A 420 -0.74 -8.32 10.01
CA LEU A 420 -0.34 -6.96 10.42
C LEU A 420 -0.56 -5.95 9.29
N LEU A 421 -0.29 -6.32 8.03
CA LEU A 421 -0.60 -5.49 6.86
C LEU A 421 -2.12 -5.32 6.67
N ASP A 422 -2.91 -6.38 6.89
CA ASP A 422 -4.38 -6.33 6.90
C ASP A 422 -4.91 -5.37 7.97
N ILE A 423 -4.45 -5.46 9.21
CA ILE A 423 -4.88 -4.54 10.29
C ILE A 423 -4.40 -3.11 10.04
N GLY A 424 -3.13 -2.92 9.67
CA GLY A 424 -2.53 -1.60 9.47
C GLY A 424 -3.11 -0.83 8.29
N SER A 425 -3.41 -1.52 7.18
CA SER A 425 -4.06 -0.90 6.03
C SER A 425 -5.53 -0.53 6.31
N LEU A 426 -6.29 -1.39 7.01
CA LEU A 426 -7.65 -1.08 7.44
C LEU A 426 -7.68 0.11 8.39
N PHE A 427 -6.74 0.20 9.34
CA PHE A 427 -6.59 1.36 10.22
C PHE A 427 -6.23 2.63 9.45
N GLY A 428 -5.28 2.55 8.50
CA GLY A 428 -4.92 3.68 7.64
C GLY A 428 -6.09 4.22 6.82
N VAL A 429 -6.94 3.33 6.31
CA VAL A 429 -8.17 3.72 5.59
C VAL A 429 -9.21 4.30 6.53
N LEU A 430 -9.39 3.74 7.74
CA LEU A 430 -10.26 4.33 8.76
C LEU A 430 -9.84 5.77 9.09
N VAL A 431 -8.54 6.02 9.27
CA VAL A 431 -7.99 7.37 9.50
C VAL A 431 -8.24 8.29 8.30
N LEU A 432 -8.06 7.81 7.06
CA LEU A 432 -8.27 8.63 5.85
C LEU A 432 -9.77 8.95 5.64
N VAL A 433 -10.67 7.99 5.87
CA VAL A 433 -12.12 8.23 5.89
C VAL A 433 -12.46 9.26 6.97
N MET A 434 -11.91 9.09 8.18
CA MET A 434 -12.14 10.01 9.29
C MET A 434 -11.70 11.45 8.97
N ALA A 435 -10.54 11.61 8.33
CA ALA A 435 -10.05 12.93 7.90
C ALA A 435 -11.00 13.60 6.88
N TRP A 436 -11.49 12.86 5.89
CA TRP A 436 -12.48 13.38 4.94
C TRP A 436 -13.85 13.64 5.58
N MET A 437 -14.28 12.80 6.54
CA MET A 437 -15.51 13.01 7.32
C MET A 437 -15.47 14.34 8.09
N VAL A 438 -14.39 14.56 8.84
CA VAL A 438 -14.18 15.77 9.64
C VAL A 438 -14.11 17.01 8.75
N LEU A 439 -13.43 16.93 7.60
CA LEU A 439 -13.36 18.04 6.63
C LEU A 439 -14.74 18.36 6.02
N LEU A 440 -15.55 17.33 5.72
CA LEU A 440 -16.90 17.49 5.21
C LEU A 440 -17.83 18.13 6.26
N GLN A 441 -17.79 17.65 7.51
CA GLN A 441 -18.56 18.23 8.62
C GLN A 441 -18.17 19.68 8.88
N TRP A 442 -16.86 19.98 8.89
CA TRP A 442 -16.36 21.34 8.99
C TRP A 442 -16.91 22.24 7.87
N PHE A 443 -16.85 21.80 6.61
CA PHE A 443 -17.36 22.56 5.47
C PHE A 443 -18.89 22.81 5.57
N VAL A 444 -19.65 21.78 5.93
CA VAL A 444 -21.13 21.85 5.96
C VAL A 444 -21.64 22.66 7.15
N PHE A 445 -21.07 22.49 8.35
CA PHE A 445 -21.66 23.00 9.60
C PHE A 445 -20.86 24.13 10.30
N ALA A 446 -19.59 24.38 9.99
CA ALA A 446 -18.88 25.49 10.62
C ALA A 446 -19.39 26.85 10.09
N PRO A 447 -19.73 27.83 10.94
CA PRO A 447 -20.29 29.10 10.48
C PRO A 447 -19.29 29.90 9.63
N GLU A 448 -18.04 29.96 10.07
CA GLU A 448 -16.94 30.75 9.47
C GLU A 448 -16.00 29.88 8.61
N THR A 449 -16.51 29.20 7.58
CA THR A 449 -15.67 28.41 6.64
C THR A 449 -14.91 29.30 5.66
N PHE A 450 -15.63 30.12 4.91
CA PHE A 450 -15.11 31.06 3.93
C PHE A 450 -16.01 32.31 3.91
N ALA A 451 -15.42 33.50 3.71
CA ALA A 451 -16.16 34.76 3.71
C ALA A 451 -17.32 34.78 2.68
N ALA A 452 -17.17 34.08 1.56
CA ALA A 452 -18.20 33.97 0.52
C ALA A 452 -19.35 32.99 0.86
N LEU A 453 -19.24 32.18 1.92
CA LEU A 453 -20.24 31.18 2.33
C LEU A 453 -20.83 31.44 3.72
N ARG A 454 -20.44 32.53 4.41
CA ARG A 454 -20.83 32.84 5.79
C ARG A 454 -22.35 32.75 6.02
N ASN A 455 -23.15 33.27 5.10
CA ASN A 455 -24.62 33.29 5.19
C ASN A 455 -25.30 32.13 4.44
N VAL A 456 -24.55 31.11 3.97
CA VAL A 456 -25.11 29.98 3.21
C VAL A 456 -25.48 28.84 4.18
N PRO A 457 -26.77 28.46 4.30
CA PRO A 457 -27.22 27.40 5.20
C PRO A 457 -26.57 26.03 4.94
N ALA A 458 -26.44 25.23 6.01
CA ALA A 458 -25.79 23.92 5.96
C ALA A 458 -26.36 22.98 4.88
N TRP A 459 -27.69 22.97 4.67
CA TRP A 459 -28.33 22.14 3.65
C TRP A 459 -27.96 22.56 2.21
N MET A 460 -27.75 23.85 1.96
CA MET A 460 -27.24 24.33 0.67
C MET A 460 -25.79 23.91 0.47
N ARG A 461 -24.95 24.02 1.51
CA ARG A 461 -23.54 23.57 1.46
C ARG A 461 -23.42 22.06 1.20
N ALA A 462 -24.24 21.25 1.87
CA ALA A 462 -24.34 19.80 1.61
C ALA A 462 -24.85 19.51 0.18
N SER A 463 -25.79 20.30 -0.33
CA SER A 463 -26.30 20.19 -1.70
C SER A 463 -25.23 20.54 -2.75
N LEU A 464 -24.33 21.49 -2.47
CA LEU A 464 -23.16 21.77 -3.33
C LEU A 464 -22.21 20.56 -3.42
N LEU A 465 -21.95 19.88 -2.30
CA LEU A 465 -21.15 18.65 -2.29
C LEU A 465 -21.84 17.50 -3.05
N LEU A 466 -23.16 17.36 -2.90
CA LEU A 466 -23.95 16.39 -3.65
C LEU A 466 -23.93 16.70 -5.16
N ALA A 467 -24.08 17.97 -5.55
CA ALA A 467 -23.99 18.40 -6.94
C ALA A 467 -22.59 18.15 -7.52
N ALA A 468 -21.52 18.42 -6.77
CA ALA A 468 -20.15 18.11 -7.18
C ALA A 468 -19.91 16.60 -7.35
N LEU A 469 -20.44 15.77 -6.45
CA LEU A 469 -20.40 14.31 -6.54
C LEU A 469 -21.16 13.79 -7.77
N LEU A 470 -22.38 14.28 -8.01
CA LEU A 470 -23.21 13.90 -9.16
C LEU A 470 -22.57 14.34 -10.48
N ALA A 471 -22.01 15.56 -10.53
CA ALA A 471 -21.25 16.05 -11.67
C ALA A 471 -19.99 15.21 -11.91
N TRP A 472 -19.24 14.84 -10.87
CA TRP A 472 -18.10 13.93 -11.01
C TRP A 472 -18.51 12.59 -11.60
N ILE A 473 -19.57 11.96 -11.08
CA ILE A 473 -20.07 10.69 -11.60
C ILE A 473 -20.52 10.83 -13.06
N LEU A 474 -21.34 11.84 -13.38
CA LEU A 474 -21.85 12.07 -14.73
C LEU A 474 -20.73 12.30 -15.76
N LEU A 475 -19.74 13.12 -15.42
CA LEU A 475 -18.63 13.48 -16.32
C LEU A 475 -17.58 12.36 -16.44
N SER A 476 -17.46 11.46 -15.45
CA SER A 476 -16.32 10.54 -15.35
C SER A 476 -16.68 9.04 -15.36
N ALA A 477 -17.95 8.64 -15.20
CA ALA A 477 -18.35 7.24 -15.19
C ALA A 477 -18.14 6.54 -16.54
N GLY A 478 -18.31 7.27 -17.65
CA GLY A 478 -18.04 6.77 -19.00
C GLY A 478 -16.55 6.54 -19.32
N ASN A 479 -15.63 7.08 -18.52
CA ASN A 479 -14.19 6.91 -18.73
C ASN A 479 -13.69 5.60 -18.10
N ILE A 480 -14.06 4.47 -18.71
CA ILE A 480 -13.74 3.13 -18.20
C ILE A 480 -12.22 2.87 -18.18
N GLN A 481 -11.50 3.38 -19.19
CA GLN A 481 -10.04 3.24 -19.27
C GLN A 481 -9.31 3.91 -18.10
N MET A 482 -9.94 4.87 -17.41
CA MET A 482 -9.36 5.53 -16.24
C MET A 482 -8.93 4.54 -15.15
N ALA A 483 -9.63 3.41 -14.95
CA ALA A 483 -9.23 2.39 -13.98
C ALA A 483 -7.82 1.82 -14.27
N ASN A 484 -7.49 1.68 -15.56
CA ASN A 484 -6.20 1.19 -16.06
C ASN A 484 -5.15 2.31 -16.24
N THR A 485 -5.55 3.54 -16.58
CA THR A 485 -4.60 4.65 -16.82
C THR A 485 -4.22 5.42 -15.55
N SER A 486 -4.99 5.32 -14.48
CA SER A 486 -4.64 5.79 -13.13
C SER A 486 -3.70 4.83 -12.38
N SER A 487 -2.89 4.06 -13.12
CA SER A 487 -2.01 3.01 -12.60
C SER A 487 -0.64 3.02 -13.27
N LEU A 488 0.33 2.35 -12.65
CA LEU A 488 1.68 2.20 -13.21
C LEU A 488 1.75 1.25 -14.42
N HIS A 489 0.69 0.47 -14.69
CA HIS A 489 0.65 -0.49 -15.80
C HIS A 489 1.03 0.16 -17.14
N SER A 490 0.49 1.35 -17.43
CA SER A 490 0.74 2.04 -18.71
C SER A 490 2.21 2.45 -18.90
N PHE A 491 2.88 2.87 -17.82
CA PHE A 491 4.32 3.19 -17.85
C PHE A 491 5.16 1.92 -18.03
N TYR A 492 4.87 0.89 -17.24
CA TYR A 492 5.57 -0.39 -17.27
C TYR A 492 5.46 -1.08 -18.64
N ARG A 493 4.25 -1.18 -19.20
CA ARG A 493 4.01 -1.66 -20.57
C ARG A 493 4.82 -0.89 -21.60
N ALA A 494 4.82 0.45 -21.52
CA ALA A 494 5.53 1.29 -22.47
C ALA A 494 7.05 1.06 -22.45
N ARG A 495 7.64 0.87 -21.26
CA ARG A 495 9.07 0.53 -21.09
C ARG A 495 9.40 -0.86 -21.61
N LEU A 496 8.62 -1.88 -21.26
CA LEU A 496 8.80 -3.25 -21.77
C LEU A 496 8.71 -3.32 -23.30
N THR A 497 7.71 -2.66 -23.88
CA THR A 497 7.49 -2.66 -25.33
C THR A 497 8.70 -2.09 -26.06
N ARG A 498 9.23 -0.94 -25.61
CA ARG A 498 10.37 -0.29 -26.26
C ARG A 498 11.69 -1.04 -26.03
N ALA A 499 11.89 -1.66 -24.87
CA ALA A 499 13.11 -2.43 -24.60
C ALA A 499 13.13 -3.77 -25.35
N TYR A 500 12.03 -4.54 -25.31
CA TYR A 500 12.02 -5.94 -25.75
C TYR A 500 11.26 -6.21 -27.06
N LEU A 501 10.09 -5.60 -27.30
CA LEU A 501 9.28 -5.90 -28.49
C LEU A 501 9.72 -5.12 -29.73
N ALA A 502 10.33 -3.95 -29.52
CA ALA A 502 10.78 -3.04 -30.56
C ALA A 502 11.98 -3.55 -31.39
N VAL A 503 12.63 -4.65 -31.00
CA VAL A 503 13.69 -5.29 -31.83
C VAL A 503 13.13 -5.82 -33.15
N GLY A 504 11.84 -6.17 -33.19
CA GLY A 504 11.11 -6.52 -34.41
C GLY A 504 10.49 -5.31 -35.12
N ASN A 505 10.91 -4.08 -34.80
CA ASN A 505 10.46 -2.89 -35.51
C ASN A 505 11.50 -2.47 -36.53
N VAL A 506 11.21 -2.72 -37.82
CA VAL A 506 12.08 -2.33 -38.95
C VAL A 506 12.37 -0.82 -38.92
N ALA A 507 11.40 0.02 -38.52
CA ALA A 507 11.59 1.48 -38.45
C ALA A 507 12.61 1.96 -37.40
N ARG A 508 13.16 1.07 -36.57
CA ARG A 508 14.29 1.37 -35.66
C ARG A 508 15.65 0.93 -36.20
N ASN A 509 15.71 0.21 -37.33
CA ASN A 509 16.93 -0.34 -37.96
C ASN A 509 17.83 -1.13 -36.99
N LEU A 510 17.26 -1.79 -35.96
CA LEU A 510 18.02 -2.54 -34.94
C LEU A 510 18.61 -3.87 -35.44
N ALA A 511 18.34 -4.25 -36.70
CA ALA A 511 18.96 -5.39 -37.36
C ALA A 511 20.28 -5.03 -38.08
N ASP A 512 20.59 -3.74 -38.22
CA ASP A 512 21.72 -3.20 -38.97
C ASP A 512 22.72 -2.50 -38.04
N GLU A 513 24.00 -2.49 -38.41
CA GLU A 513 25.08 -1.91 -37.58
C GLU A 513 24.91 -0.39 -37.33
N ASN A 514 24.21 0.30 -38.23
CA ASN A 514 23.89 1.73 -38.11
C ASN A 514 22.80 2.02 -37.03
N GLY A 515 22.02 1.03 -36.60
CA GLY A 515 20.93 1.20 -35.61
C GLY A 515 21.40 1.37 -34.16
N VAL A 516 22.70 1.26 -33.89
CA VAL A 516 23.29 1.16 -32.54
C VAL A 516 23.02 2.38 -31.64
N ARG A 517 22.62 3.54 -32.19
CA ARG A 517 22.33 4.79 -31.44
C ARG A 517 20.85 5.16 -31.29
N ALA A 518 19.90 4.26 -31.60
CA ALA A 518 18.49 4.57 -31.41
C ALA A 518 18.14 4.85 -29.92
N ASP A 519 17.19 5.76 -29.68
CA ASP A 519 16.70 6.10 -28.34
C ASP A 519 15.52 5.19 -27.94
N VAL A 520 15.64 4.51 -26.81
CA VAL A 520 14.59 3.65 -26.22
C VAL A 520 13.41 4.46 -25.65
N THR A 521 13.63 5.72 -25.27
CA THR A 521 12.59 6.55 -24.66
C THR A 521 11.63 7.10 -25.70
N ARG A 522 12.13 7.44 -26.90
CA ARG A 522 11.33 7.82 -28.08
C ARG A 522 10.30 6.73 -28.43
N VAL A 523 9.07 7.16 -28.71
CA VAL A 523 7.99 6.31 -29.23
C VAL A 523 8.14 6.17 -30.74
N VAL A 524 8.10 4.94 -31.27
CA VAL A 524 8.12 4.69 -32.72
C VAL A 524 6.92 3.81 -33.09
N ARG A 525 6.26 4.12 -34.21
CA ARG A 525 5.14 3.30 -34.74
C ARG A 525 5.67 1.89 -35.03
N GLY A 526 4.93 0.86 -34.61
CA GLY A 526 5.35 -0.54 -34.77
C GLY A 526 6.19 -1.13 -33.63
N ASP A 527 6.45 -0.38 -32.54
CA ASP A 527 7.10 -0.95 -31.34
C ASP A 527 6.22 -2.03 -30.66
N ASP A 528 4.90 -1.83 -30.70
CA ASP A 528 3.89 -2.80 -30.26
C ASP A 528 3.10 -3.33 -31.47
N THR A 529 2.48 -4.50 -31.34
CA THR A 529 1.63 -5.11 -32.38
C THR A 529 0.31 -5.59 -31.81
N SER A 530 -0.77 -5.53 -32.59
CA SER A 530 -2.05 -6.19 -32.24
C SER A 530 -1.81 -7.68 -32.01
N LEU A 531 -2.44 -8.27 -30.98
CA LEU A 531 -2.34 -9.70 -30.70
C LEU A 531 -2.91 -10.52 -31.87
N GLN A 532 -3.99 -10.06 -32.52
CA GLN A 532 -4.62 -10.73 -33.68
C GLN A 532 -3.64 -10.92 -34.85
N HIS A 533 -2.70 -9.98 -35.02
CA HIS A 533 -1.74 -9.95 -36.13
C HIS A 533 -0.39 -10.61 -35.78
N TYR A 534 -0.23 -11.11 -34.55
CA TYR A 534 1.03 -11.68 -34.06
C TYR A 534 1.10 -13.19 -34.33
N ARG A 535 1.62 -13.54 -35.51
CA ARG A 535 1.62 -14.92 -36.06
C ARG A 535 3.04 -15.45 -36.38
N PRO A 536 3.96 -15.55 -35.40
CA PRO A 536 5.34 -15.98 -35.64
C PRO A 536 5.45 -17.36 -36.30
N GLU A 537 4.45 -18.24 -36.17
CA GLU A 537 4.46 -19.57 -36.78
C GLU A 537 4.31 -19.57 -38.31
N THR A 538 3.82 -18.47 -38.89
CA THR A 538 3.74 -18.28 -40.35
C THR A 538 5.09 -17.92 -41.00
N ARG A 539 6.14 -17.83 -40.18
CA ARG A 539 7.51 -17.42 -40.56
C ARG A 539 8.57 -18.36 -39.93
N GLY A 540 8.19 -19.63 -39.71
CA GLY A 540 9.00 -20.69 -39.11
C GLY A 540 9.04 -20.73 -37.56
N GLY A 541 8.53 -19.71 -36.87
CA GLY A 541 8.58 -19.62 -35.40
C GLY A 541 7.66 -20.62 -34.68
N PRO A 542 7.80 -20.77 -33.35
CA PRO A 542 6.85 -21.52 -32.53
C PRO A 542 5.53 -20.75 -32.34
N ILE A 543 4.45 -21.46 -32.04
CA ILE A 543 3.21 -20.84 -31.54
C ILE A 543 3.48 -20.27 -30.15
N HIS A 544 3.39 -18.94 -29.99
CA HIS A 544 3.64 -18.25 -28.73
C HIS A 544 2.38 -18.13 -27.88
N LEU A 545 2.48 -18.58 -26.63
CA LEU A 545 1.43 -18.64 -25.62
C LEU A 545 1.83 -17.73 -24.45
N VAL A 546 1.04 -16.69 -24.18
CA VAL A 546 1.29 -15.73 -23.09
C VAL A 546 0.34 -16.02 -21.94
N ASN A 547 0.86 -16.42 -20.78
CA ASN A 547 0.06 -16.83 -19.63
C ASN A 547 -0.13 -15.69 -18.63
N THR A 548 -1.35 -15.57 -18.11
CA THR A 548 -1.79 -14.56 -17.14
C THR A 548 -2.71 -15.21 -16.11
N CYS A 549 -2.96 -14.54 -14.97
CA CYS A 549 -3.92 -14.99 -13.97
C CYS A 549 -5.20 -14.14 -14.02
N LEU A 550 -6.34 -14.77 -14.27
CA LEU A 550 -7.66 -14.17 -14.07
C LEU A 550 -8.06 -14.30 -12.61
N ASN A 551 -8.23 -13.16 -11.94
CA ASN A 551 -8.50 -13.12 -10.50
C ASN A 551 -9.98 -13.44 -10.21
N GLN A 552 -10.21 -14.33 -9.25
CA GLN A 552 -11.54 -14.74 -8.80
C GLN A 552 -11.49 -15.09 -7.31
N THR A 553 -11.70 -14.09 -6.46
CA THR A 553 -11.82 -14.27 -5.00
C THR A 553 -13.25 -14.59 -4.54
N ARG A 554 -14.23 -14.51 -5.45
CA ARG A 554 -15.65 -14.78 -5.19
C ARG A 554 -16.33 -15.47 -6.38
N ASP A 555 -17.28 -16.34 -6.06
CA ASP A 555 -18.21 -17.02 -6.96
C ASP A 555 -19.63 -16.64 -6.51
N ASP A 556 -20.49 -16.19 -7.44
CA ASP A 556 -21.86 -15.76 -7.18
C ASP A 556 -22.87 -16.92 -7.01
N LYS A 557 -22.60 -18.08 -7.62
CA LYS A 557 -23.46 -19.27 -7.55
C LYS A 557 -23.32 -20.01 -6.22
N SER A 558 -22.09 -20.18 -5.76
CA SER A 558 -21.77 -20.95 -4.54
C SER A 558 -21.45 -20.07 -3.32
N GLY A 559 -20.94 -18.86 -3.54
CA GLY A 559 -20.26 -18.07 -2.50
C GLY A 559 -18.91 -18.67 -2.04
N LEU A 560 -18.49 -19.78 -2.66
CA LEU A 560 -17.40 -20.67 -2.27
C LEU A 560 -16.58 -21.06 -3.52
N PHE A 561 -15.81 -20.12 -4.05
CA PHE A 561 -14.71 -20.50 -4.94
C PHE A 561 -13.66 -21.27 -4.14
N ASN A 562 -12.85 -22.12 -4.80
CA ASN A 562 -11.78 -22.87 -4.14
C ASN A 562 -10.79 -21.89 -3.49
N ALA A 563 -10.88 -21.75 -2.16
CA ALA A 563 -10.48 -20.55 -1.43
C ALA A 563 -8.97 -20.26 -1.48
N ASP A 564 -8.17 -21.28 -1.79
CA ASP A 564 -6.72 -21.20 -1.88
C ASP A 564 -6.22 -20.77 -3.27
N ARG A 565 -7.02 -20.98 -4.33
CA ARG A 565 -6.62 -20.65 -5.71
C ARG A 565 -6.85 -19.19 -6.06
N LYS A 566 -7.99 -18.63 -5.66
CA LYS A 566 -8.41 -17.22 -5.87
C LYS A 566 -8.27 -16.68 -7.31
N GLY A 567 -8.20 -17.57 -8.30
CA GLY A 567 -8.02 -17.24 -9.72
C GLY A 567 -7.81 -18.48 -10.57
N THR A 568 -7.68 -18.26 -11.88
CA THR A 568 -7.49 -19.30 -12.91
C THR A 568 -6.50 -18.85 -13.97
N ALA A 569 -5.80 -19.78 -14.62
CA ALA A 569 -4.94 -19.47 -15.76
C ALA A 569 -5.75 -18.90 -16.93
N VAL A 570 -5.21 -17.88 -17.58
CA VAL A 570 -5.64 -17.41 -18.91
C VAL A 570 -4.43 -17.40 -19.83
N THR A 571 -4.50 -18.19 -20.90
CA THR A 571 -3.46 -18.26 -21.93
C THR A 571 -3.96 -17.53 -23.18
N ALA A 572 -3.26 -16.47 -23.57
CA ALA A 572 -3.58 -15.66 -24.74
C ALA A 572 -2.70 -16.04 -25.94
N SER A 573 -3.33 -16.13 -27.11
CA SER A 573 -2.69 -16.26 -28.42
C SER A 573 -3.47 -15.45 -29.45
N TRP A 574 -2.96 -15.29 -30.67
CA TRP A 574 -3.71 -14.62 -31.75
C TRP A 574 -5.02 -15.33 -32.13
N ARG A 575 -5.18 -16.63 -31.78
CA ARG A 575 -6.41 -17.40 -32.03
C ARG A 575 -7.52 -17.10 -31.02
N GLY A 576 -7.20 -16.61 -29.82
CA GLY A 576 -8.15 -16.39 -28.75
C GLY A 576 -7.58 -16.63 -27.35
N PHE A 577 -8.48 -16.82 -26.38
CA PHE A 577 -8.17 -16.94 -24.96
C PHE A 577 -8.56 -18.31 -24.42
N GLU A 578 -7.59 -19.05 -23.92
CA GLU A 578 -7.85 -20.26 -23.13
C GLU A 578 -8.11 -19.87 -21.67
N ILE A 579 -9.09 -20.49 -21.01
CA ILE A 579 -9.48 -20.15 -19.64
C ILE A 579 -9.54 -21.43 -18.81
N GLY A 580 -8.66 -21.52 -17.82
CA GLY A 580 -8.47 -22.73 -17.02
C GLY A 580 -8.17 -23.97 -17.89
N PRO A 581 -8.64 -25.17 -17.48
CA PRO A 581 -8.16 -26.42 -18.05
C PRO A 581 -8.79 -26.83 -19.38
N ARG A 582 -9.99 -26.32 -19.73
CA ARG A 582 -10.78 -26.85 -20.87
C ARG A 582 -11.51 -25.82 -21.72
N GLU A 583 -11.62 -24.59 -21.25
CA GLU A 583 -12.38 -23.57 -21.96
C GLU A 583 -11.49 -22.79 -22.91
N PHE A 584 -12.05 -22.42 -24.06
CA PHE A 584 -11.42 -21.60 -25.08
C PHE A 584 -12.48 -20.66 -25.65
N VAL A 585 -12.13 -19.38 -25.79
CA VAL A 585 -12.95 -18.37 -26.45
C VAL A 585 -12.18 -17.87 -27.66
N ALA A 586 -12.74 -18.05 -28.85
CA ALA A 586 -12.12 -17.62 -30.10
C ALA A 586 -12.08 -16.09 -30.19
N LEU A 587 -11.07 -15.57 -30.89
CA LEU A 587 -10.96 -14.14 -31.15
C LEU A 587 -11.93 -13.74 -32.27
N GLN A 588 -12.63 -12.61 -32.07
CA GLN A 588 -13.59 -12.02 -32.99
C GLN A 588 -13.24 -10.53 -33.15
N ASP A 589 -13.69 -9.89 -34.22
CA ASP A 589 -13.26 -8.52 -34.57
C ASP A 589 -13.80 -7.45 -33.60
N ASP A 590 -14.88 -7.73 -32.88
CA ASP A 590 -15.49 -6.88 -31.85
C ASP A 590 -14.88 -7.07 -30.45
N HIS A 591 -14.11 -8.15 -30.23
CA HIS A 591 -13.45 -8.42 -28.96
C HIS A 591 -12.24 -7.48 -28.72
N ASP A 592 -12.08 -6.99 -27.48
CA ASP A 592 -10.86 -6.27 -27.06
C ASP A 592 -9.65 -7.23 -26.93
N ALA A 593 -9.08 -7.60 -28.08
CA ALA A 593 -7.84 -8.37 -28.17
C ALA A 593 -6.64 -7.61 -27.59
N GLY A 594 -6.56 -6.31 -27.87
CA GLY A 594 -5.42 -5.46 -27.54
C GLY A 594 -4.13 -5.89 -28.21
N THR A 595 -2.99 -5.58 -27.58
CA THR A 595 -1.66 -5.76 -28.16
C THR A 595 -0.82 -6.80 -27.44
N LEU A 596 0.18 -7.35 -28.10
CA LEU A 596 1.18 -8.23 -27.50
C LEU A 596 1.84 -7.57 -26.28
N GLY A 597 2.23 -6.30 -26.38
CA GLY A 597 2.82 -5.55 -25.27
C GLY A 597 1.90 -5.44 -24.06
N ARG A 598 0.57 -5.37 -24.26
CA ARG A 598 -0.41 -5.45 -23.16
C ARG A 598 -0.34 -6.80 -22.47
N TRP A 599 -0.44 -7.90 -23.22
CA TRP A 599 -0.44 -9.25 -22.65
C TRP A 599 0.87 -9.59 -21.95
N VAL A 600 2.02 -9.19 -22.49
CA VAL A 600 3.33 -9.35 -21.86
C VAL A 600 3.44 -8.54 -20.56
N ALA A 601 2.96 -7.29 -20.56
CA ALA A 601 2.96 -6.47 -19.34
C ALA A 601 1.98 -6.97 -18.28
N VAL A 602 0.80 -7.48 -18.66
CA VAL A 602 -0.12 -8.15 -17.72
C VAL A 602 0.50 -9.42 -17.17
N SER A 603 1.17 -10.21 -18.02
CA SER A 603 1.86 -11.44 -17.62
C SER A 603 2.96 -11.18 -16.59
N GLY A 604 3.56 -9.98 -16.56
CA GLY A 604 4.55 -9.54 -15.56
C GLY A 604 4.04 -8.65 -14.42
N ALA A 605 2.72 -8.53 -14.25
CA ALA A 605 2.09 -7.61 -13.30
C ALA A 605 2.13 -8.09 -11.83
N ALA A 606 3.32 -8.38 -11.30
CA ALA A 606 3.50 -9.00 -9.98
C ALA A 606 2.99 -8.14 -8.80
N ALA A 607 3.07 -6.81 -8.89
CA ALA A 607 2.52 -5.90 -7.89
C ALA A 607 1.08 -5.49 -8.26
N SER A 608 0.09 -6.23 -7.73
CA SER A 608 -1.32 -6.09 -8.12
C SER A 608 -2.28 -6.33 -6.94
N PRO A 609 -3.33 -5.50 -6.77
CA PRO A 609 -4.41 -5.75 -5.79
C PRO A 609 -5.10 -7.12 -5.93
N GLY A 610 -5.21 -7.66 -7.15
CA GLY A 610 -5.51 -9.07 -7.40
C GLY A 610 -4.24 -9.84 -7.76
N ALA A 611 -3.80 -10.73 -6.88
CA ALA A 611 -2.56 -11.50 -6.99
C ALA A 611 -2.83 -13.02 -6.94
N GLY A 612 -3.94 -13.47 -7.53
CA GLY A 612 -4.37 -14.87 -7.53
C GLY A 612 -4.37 -15.46 -6.11
N ALA A 613 -3.71 -16.60 -5.93
CA ALA A 613 -3.60 -17.29 -4.63
C ALA A 613 -3.07 -16.37 -3.50
N TYR A 614 -2.16 -15.45 -3.84
CA TYR A 614 -1.52 -14.52 -2.91
C TYR A 614 -2.37 -13.30 -2.53
N THR A 615 -3.60 -13.18 -3.06
CA THR A 615 -4.49 -12.05 -2.75
C THR A 615 -4.88 -12.02 -1.27
N SER A 616 -4.43 -10.99 -0.54
CA SER A 616 -4.95 -10.59 0.78
C SER A 616 -5.66 -9.23 0.67
N ARG A 617 -6.63 -8.97 1.56
CA ARG A 617 -7.41 -7.71 1.53
C ARG A 617 -6.55 -6.51 1.85
N GLY A 618 -5.67 -6.60 2.84
CA GLY A 618 -4.84 -5.47 3.25
C GLY A 618 -3.71 -5.15 2.29
N LEU A 619 -3.08 -6.17 1.70
CA LEU A 619 -2.09 -5.93 0.65
C LEU A 619 -2.77 -5.28 -0.56
N ALA A 620 -3.96 -5.72 -0.95
CA ALA A 620 -4.72 -5.10 -2.02
C ALA A 620 -5.09 -3.64 -1.71
N LEU A 621 -5.60 -3.37 -0.51
CA LEU A 621 -5.94 -2.04 -0.03
C LEU A 621 -4.72 -1.11 0.02
N LEU A 622 -3.58 -1.61 0.54
CA LEU A 622 -2.31 -0.89 0.58
C LEU A 622 -1.80 -0.56 -0.84
N LEU A 623 -1.77 -1.54 -1.75
CA LEU A 623 -1.37 -1.33 -3.15
C LEU A 623 -2.32 -0.38 -3.88
N TYR A 624 -3.61 -0.41 -3.56
CA TYR A 624 -4.62 0.51 -4.07
C TYR A 624 -4.31 1.97 -3.69
N PHE A 625 -4.17 2.27 -2.38
CA PHE A 625 -3.90 3.64 -1.91
C PHE A 625 -2.49 4.15 -2.22
N LEU A 626 -1.53 3.25 -2.39
CA LEU A 626 -0.21 3.59 -2.90
C LEU A 626 -0.19 3.78 -4.43
N GLY A 627 -1.25 3.44 -5.16
CA GLY A 627 -1.27 3.50 -6.64
C GLY A 627 -0.36 2.46 -7.33
N VAL A 628 0.19 1.50 -6.58
CA VAL A 628 1.08 0.45 -7.09
C VAL A 628 0.22 -0.71 -7.60
N ARG A 629 -0.42 -0.47 -8.75
CA ARG A 629 -1.40 -1.39 -9.36
C ARG A 629 -0.93 -1.70 -10.79
N LEU A 630 -0.35 -2.87 -11.02
CA LEU A 630 0.13 -3.30 -12.34
C LEU A 630 -0.85 -4.21 -13.10
N GLY A 631 -1.86 -4.77 -12.41
CA GLY A 631 -2.91 -5.55 -13.06
C GLY A 631 -3.78 -4.70 -14.01
N HIS A 632 -4.63 -5.37 -14.77
CA HIS A 632 -5.37 -4.74 -15.87
C HIS A 632 -6.81 -5.25 -15.96
N TRP A 633 -7.75 -4.32 -16.09
CA TRP A 633 -9.14 -4.60 -16.44
C TRP A 633 -9.30 -4.70 -17.95
N MET A 634 -9.74 -5.86 -18.44
CA MET A 634 -10.20 -6.04 -19.84
C MET A 634 -11.70 -6.28 -19.88
N ARG A 635 -12.35 -5.92 -20.99
CA ARG A 635 -13.74 -6.30 -21.22
C ARG A 635 -13.80 -7.81 -21.45
N ALA A 636 -14.77 -8.48 -20.83
CA ALA A 636 -15.01 -9.89 -21.10
C ALA A 636 -15.42 -10.04 -22.59
N PRO A 637 -14.83 -10.97 -23.35
CA PRO A 637 -15.26 -11.26 -24.72
C PRO A 637 -16.72 -11.76 -24.76
N ARG A 638 -17.23 -12.36 -23.67
CA ARG A 638 -18.63 -12.79 -23.57
C ARG A 638 -19.23 -12.55 -22.19
N GLU A 639 -20.46 -12.03 -22.16
CA GLU A 639 -21.30 -12.03 -20.98
C GLU A 639 -21.85 -13.45 -20.75
N ARG A 640 -21.47 -14.10 -19.63
CA ARG A 640 -21.85 -15.50 -19.33
C ARG A 640 -22.99 -15.66 -18.34
N VAL A 641 -23.30 -14.60 -17.59
CA VAL A 641 -24.20 -14.65 -16.44
C VAL A 641 -25.22 -13.55 -16.59
N GLU A 642 -26.49 -13.93 -16.54
CA GLU A 642 -27.60 -12.99 -16.36
C GLU A 642 -27.48 -12.31 -14.99
N LEU A 643 -26.81 -11.16 -14.97
CA LEU A 643 -26.70 -10.34 -13.76
C LEU A 643 -28.10 -9.93 -13.29
N ARG A 644 -28.33 -10.02 -11.97
CA ARG A 644 -29.50 -9.43 -11.29
C ARG A 644 -29.63 -7.96 -11.66
N TRP A 645 -30.86 -7.44 -11.75
CA TRP A 645 -31.13 -6.11 -12.29
C TRP A 645 -30.23 -5.00 -11.70
N LEU A 646 -30.09 -4.90 -10.37
CA LEU A 646 -29.19 -3.93 -9.71
C LEU A 646 -27.73 -4.05 -10.16
N SER A 647 -27.18 -5.26 -10.24
CA SER A 647 -25.80 -5.52 -10.66
C SER A 647 -25.62 -5.27 -12.16
N ARG A 648 -26.64 -5.63 -12.97
CA ARG A 648 -26.67 -5.33 -14.41
C ARG A 648 -26.66 -3.81 -14.65
N TRP A 649 -27.40 -3.06 -13.85
CA TRP A 649 -27.42 -1.58 -13.89
C TRP A 649 -26.09 -0.98 -13.43
N SER A 650 -25.53 -1.40 -12.29
CA SER A 650 -24.28 -0.81 -11.77
C SER A 650 -23.08 -1.05 -12.69
N TRP A 651 -22.90 -2.27 -13.20
CA TRP A 651 -21.79 -2.59 -14.12
C TRP A 651 -21.97 -2.00 -15.53
N ARG A 652 -23.17 -1.53 -15.90
CA ARG A 652 -23.41 -0.81 -17.17
C ARG A 652 -23.26 0.70 -17.04
N LEU A 653 -23.80 1.30 -15.97
CA LEU A 653 -23.81 2.76 -15.79
C LEU A 653 -22.56 3.31 -15.10
N ILE A 654 -21.99 2.57 -14.13
CA ILE A 654 -20.85 3.01 -13.32
C ILE A 654 -19.74 1.93 -13.22
N PRO A 655 -19.24 1.39 -14.36
CA PRO A 655 -18.22 0.34 -14.35
C PRO A 655 -16.93 0.77 -13.64
N LYS A 656 -16.46 2.00 -13.83
CA LYS A 656 -15.21 2.51 -13.22
C LYS A 656 -15.26 2.46 -11.67
N PRO A 657 -16.26 3.06 -10.97
CA PRO A 657 -16.40 2.88 -9.53
C PRO A 657 -16.46 1.41 -9.07
N MET A 658 -17.13 0.53 -9.82
CA MET A 658 -17.21 -0.90 -9.49
C MET A 658 -15.84 -1.60 -9.60
N MET A 659 -15.04 -1.29 -10.63
CA MET A 659 -13.67 -1.79 -10.79
C MET A 659 -12.77 -1.36 -9.62
N LEU A 660 -12.76 -0.06 -9.30
CA LEU A 660 -11.93 0.48 -8.24
C LEU A 660 -12.33 -0.06 -6.85
N ALA A 661 -13.63 -0.21 -6.59
CA ALA A 661 -14.14 -0.86 -5.39
C ALA A 661 -13.76 -2.35 -5.32
N SER A 662 -13.79 -3.07 -6.45
CA SER A 662 -13.33 -4.46 -6.56
C SER A 662 -11.84 -4.59 -6.21
N GLU A 663 -10.99 -3.69 -6.70
CA GLU A 663 -9.56 -3.67 -6.35
C GLU A 663 -9.33 -3.37 -4.87
N ALA A 664 -9.91 -2.29 -4.34
CA ALA A 664 -9.73 -1.88 -2.95
C ALA A 664 -10.23 -2.93 -1.94
N SER A 665 -11.32 -3.65 -2.27
CA SER A 665 -11.89 -4.70 -1.42
C SER A 665 -11.31 -6.11 -1.66
N ALA A 666 -10.41 -6.26 -2.64
CA ALA A 666 -9.94 -7.54 -3.17
C ALA A 666 -11.08 -8.49 -3.59
N THR A 667 -12.18 -7.96 -4.16
CA THR A 667 -13.33 -8.75 -4.62
C THR A 667 -13.38 -8.86 -6.13
N PHE A 668 -12.92 -9.99 -6.65
CA PHE A 668 -12.87 -10.30 -8.08
C PHE A 668 -13.78 -11.50 -8.38
N PHE A 669 -14.52 -11.42 -9.48
CA PHE A 669 -15.57 -12.37 -9.84
C PHE A 669 -15.20 -13.26 -11.04
N GLY A 670 -13.95 -13.18 -11.54
CA GLY A 670 -13.50 -13.93 -12.71
C GLY A 670 -14.43 -13.75 -13.91
N VAL A 671 -14.89 -14.88 -14.46
CA VAL A 671 -15.73 -14.96 -15.66
C VAL A 671 -17.20 -14.55 -15.47
N GLU A 672 -17.62 -14.22 -14.24
CA GLU A 672 -19.02 -13.94 -13.89
C GLU A 672 -19.41 -12.45 -14.03
N ARG A 673 -18.50 -11.62 -14.54
CA ARG A 673 -18.71 -10.19 -14.79
C ARG A 673 -18.28 -9.79 -16.21
N PRO A 674 -18.84 -8.71 -16.76
CA PRO A 674 -18.46 -8.17 -18.08
C PRO A 674 -17.05 -7.55 -18.11
N TRP A 675 -16.35 -7.51 -16.96
CA TRP A 675 -15.00 -6.99 -16.82
C TRP A 675 -14.13 -7.98 -16.04
N TRP A 676 -12.99 -8.33 -16.61
CA TRP A 676 -12.04 -9.31 -16.07
C TRP A 676 -10.80 -8.58 -15.55
N TYR A 677 -10.37 -8.91 -14.33
CA TYR A 677 -9.14 -8.39 -13.75
C TYR A 677 -8.00 -9.39 -13.88
N LEU A 678 -7.04 -9.07 -14.75
CA LEU A 678 -5.87 -9.89 -15.02
C LEU A 678 -4.62 -9.40 -14.26
N SER A 679 -3.77 -10.34 -13.89
CA SER A 679 -2.45 -10.08 -13.29
C SER A 679 -1.41 -11.12 -13.72
N ASP A 680 -0.21 -11.07 -13.13
CA ASP A 680 0.93 -11.94 -13.47
C ASP A 680 0.54 -13.43 -13.53
N GLY A 681 1.05 -14.15 -14.53
CA GLY A 681 0.77 -15.59 -14.69
C GLY A 681 1.23 -16.43 -13.49
N GLY A 682 2.33 -16.01 -12.84
CA GLY A 682 2.88 -16.63 -11.63
C GLY A 682 1.97 -16.56 -10.41
N HIS A 683 0.97 -15.67 -10.39
CA HIS A 683 -0.08 -15.69 -9.38
C HIS A 683 -0.99 -16.93 -9.45
N PHE A 684 -0.91 -17.69 -10.55
CA PHE A 684 -1.48 -19.01 -10.67
C PHE A 684 -0.38 -20.07 -10.78
N GLU A 685 0.48 -20.00 -11.79
CA GLU A 685 1.51 -20.99 -12.12
C GLU A 685 2.69 -20.30 -12.84
N ASN A 686 3.88 -20.33 -12.26
CA ASN A 686 5.01 -19.45 -12.66
C ASN A 686 5.94 -20.05 -13.73
N THR A 687 5.92 -21.37 -13.95
CA THR A 687 6.81 -22.05 -14.90
C THR A 687 6.37 -21.86 -16.36
N GLY A 688 5.07 -21.72 -16.60
CA GLY A 688 4.48 -21.67 -17.95
C GLY A 688 4.25 -23.06 -18.57
N VAL A 689 4.59 -24.15 -17.87
CA VAL A 689 4.37 -25.52 -18.37
C VAL A 689 2.88 -25.87 -18.39
N TYR A 690 2.03 -25.24 -17.57
CA TYR A 690 0.59 -25.53 -17.51
C TYR A 690 -0.11 -25.51 -18.89
N ALA A 691 0.17 -24.52 -19.75
CA ALA A 691 -0.41 -24.44 -21.09
C ALA A 691 0.15 -25.47 -22.09
N LEU A 692 1.35 -26.00 -21.84
CA LEU A 692 1.96 -27.07 -22.63
C LEU A 692 1.38 -28.44 -22.24
N LEU A 693 1.11 -28.67 -20.95
CA LEU A 693 0.44 -29.89 -20.47
C LEU A 693 -0.95 -30.09 -21.10
N LYS A 694 -1.70 -29.01 -21.32
CA LYS A 694 -2.99 -29.03 -22.04
C LYS A 694 -2.89 -29.61 -23.45
N ARG A 695 -1.73 -29.48 -24.09
CA ARG A 695 -1.44 -29.95 -25.46
C ARG A 695 -0.83 -31.34 -25.47
N GLU A 696 -0.59 -31.92 -24.30
CA GLU A 696 0.00 -33.25 -24.09
C GLU A 696 1.29 -33.43 -24.93
N LEU A 697 2.26 -32.53 -24.76
CA LEU A 697 3.49 -32.56 -25.55
C LEU A 697 4.39 -33.73 -25.15
N ASP A 698 5.07 -34.27 -26.16
CA ASP A 698 6.01 -35.38 -26.04
C ASP A 698 7.31 -34.94 -25.32
N PHE A 699 7.71 -33.67 -25.49
CA PHE A 699 8.87 -33.08 -24.83
C PHE A 699 8.64 -31.63 -24.42
N ILE A 700 9.04 -31.29 -23.20
CA ILE A 700 8.96 -29.94 -22.65
C ILE A 700 10.33 -29.56 -22.05
N ILE A 701 10.90 -28.46 -22.53
CA ILE A 701 12.05 -27.79 -21.91
C ILE A 701 11.49 -26.66 -21.05
N LEU A 702 11.83 -26.62 -19.76
CA LEU A 702 11.50 -25.53 -18.85
C LEU A 702 12.79 -24.80 -18.44
N SER A 703 12.86 -23.51 -18.77
CA SER A 703 13.80 -22.56 -18.15
C SER A 703 13.16 -21.98 -16.89
N ASP A 704 13.40 -22.61 -15.74
CA ASP A 704 12.96 -22.11 -14.43
C ASP A 704 14.03 -21.20 -13.83
N ALA A 705 13.87 -19.89 -13.98
CA ALA A 705 14.69 -18.88 -13.33
C ALA A 705 13.89 -18.08 -12.27
N GLY A 706 12.89 -18.71 -11.63
CA GLY A 706 12.27 -18.22 -10.40
C GLY A 706 13.27 -18.16 -9.24
N ALA A 707 13.16 -17.17 -8.36
CA ALA A 707 14.12 -16.96 -7.26
C ALA A 707 13.94 -18.02 -6.18
N ASP A 708 14.91 -18.91 -6.03
CA ASP A 708 14.85 -20.05 -5.12
C ASP A 708 16.21 -20.36 -4.50
N GLY A 709 16.73 -19.41 -3.70
CA GLY A 709 18.06 -19.52 -3.09
C GLY A 709 18.25 -20.66 -2.08
N ARG A 710 17.19 -21.42 -1.79
CA ARG A 710 17.21 -22.62 -0.93
C ARG A 710 16.89 -23.91 -1.68
N TYR A 711 16.56 -23.85 -2.98
CA TYR A 711 16.09 -24.99 -3.77
C TYR A 711 14.89 -25.71 -3.11
N GLU A 712 13.88 -24.94 -2.69
CA GLU A 712 12.61 -25.45 -2.15
C GLU A 712 11.62 -25.86 -3.26
N PHE A 713 11.87 -25.48 -4.51
CA PHE A 713 11.12 -25.85 -5.71
C PHE A 713 9.61 -25.54 -5.67
N GLY A 714 9.22 -24.48 -4.96
CA GLY A 714 7.81 -24.12 -4.76
C GLY A 714 6.99 -23.93 -6.05
N ASP A 715 7.60 -23.41 -7.10
CA ASP A 715 6.96 -23.26 -8.42
C ASP A 715 6.71 -24.64 -9.09
N LEU A 716 7.65 -25.57 -8.97
CA LEU A 716 7.50 -26.95 -9.47
C LEU A 716 6.49 -27.74 -8.63
N GLU A 717 6.48 -27.60 -7.30
CA GLU A 717 5.46 -28.22 -6.44
C GLU A 717 4.05 -27.78 -6.86
N ASN A 718 3.87 -26.47 -7.05
CA ASN A 718 2.60 -25.90 -7.49
C ASN A 718 2.20 -26.41 -8.88
N LEU A 719 3.14 -26.48 -9.83
CA LEU A 719 2.92 -27.08 -11.16
C LEU A 719 2.48 -28.55 -11.05
N VAL A 720 3.24 -29.40 -10.35
CA VAL A 720 2.97 -30.85 -10.21
C VAL A 720 1.59 -31.09 -9.58
N ARG A 721 1.28 -30.36 -8.51
CA ARG A 721 -0.02 -30.42 -7.83
C ARG A 721 -1.17 -30.00 -8.75
N LYS A 722 -1.02 -28.92 -9.52
CA LYS A 722 -2.06 -28.49 -10.47
C LYS A 722 -2.21 -29.44 -11.65
N ALA A 723 -1.11 -29.99 -12.19
CA ALA A 723 -1.13 -30.96 -13.28
C ALA A 723 -1.98 -32.20 -12.93
N ARG A 724 -1.80 -32.72 -11.70
CA ARG A 724 -2.61 -33.83 -11.17
C ARG A 724 -4.09 -33.45 -11.05
N ILE A 725 -4.41 -32.31 -10.42
CA ILE A 725 -5.81 -31.93 -10.14
C ILE A 725 -6.57 -31.55 -11.42
N ASP A 726 -5.96 -30.77 -12.31
CA ASP A 726 -6.67 -30.12 -13.42
C ASP A 726 -6.68 -30.98 -14.70
N PHE A 727 -5.63 -31.78 -14.92
CA PHE A 727 -5.46 -32.61 -16.12
C PHE A 727 -5.47 -34.11 -15.83
N GLY A 728 -5.24 -34.54 -14.59
CA GLY A 728 -4.93 -35.95 -14.28
C GLY A 728 -3.56 -36.37 -14.82
N ALA A 729 -2.64 -35.42 -14.97
CA ALA A 729 -1.28 -35.67 -15.44
C ALA A 729 -0.35 -35.81 -14.23
N GLU A 730 0.33 -36.95 -14.11
CA GLU A 730 1.35 -37.18 -13.09
C GLU A 730 2.73 -36.77 -13.61
N ILE A 731 3.52 -36.10 -12.78
CA ILE A 731 4.89 -35.68 -13.11
C ILE A 731 5.83 -36.31 -12.08
N GLU A 732 6.67 -37.24 -12.53
CA GLU A 732 7.56 -38.04 -11.70
C GLU A 732 9.03 -37.72 -12.05
N PHE A 733 9.73 -37.04 -11.14
CA PHE A 733 11.17 -36.78 -11.26
C PHE A 733 11.99 -38.06 -11.12
N TYR A 734 13.03 -38.17 -11.94
CA TYR A 734 13.98 -39.28 -11.94
C TYR A 734 14.80 -39.33 -10.65
N THR A 735 15.11 -40.54 -10.17
CA THR A 735 16.05 -40.72 -9.04
C THR A 735 17.51 -40.64 -9.52
N ARG A 736 18.46 -40.47 -8.58
CA ARG A 736 19.90 -40.46 -8.87
C ARG A 736 20.35 -41.72 -9.62
N GLU A 737 19.82 -42.89 -9.27
CA GLU A 737 20.13 -44.17 -9.94
C GLU A 737 19.60 -44.21 -11.37
N GLU A 738 18.36 -43.77 -11.59
CA GLU A 738 17.77 -43.72 -12.92
C GLU A 738 18.50 -42.71 -13.82
N ALA A 739 18.87 -41.55 -13.27
CA ALA A 739 19.66 -40.52 -13.95
C ALA A 739 21.02 -41.05 -14.41
N ALA A 740 21.77 -41.73 -13.53
CA ALA A 740 23.04 -42.37 -13.86
C ALA A 740 22.87 -43.47 -14.94
N SER A 741 21.77 -44.22 -14.91
CA SER A 741 21.49 -45.29 -15.88
C SER A 741 21.16 -44.79 -17.30
N LEU A 742 20.72 -43.54 -17.45
CA LEU A 742 20.46 -42.91 -18.76
C LEU A 742 21.75 -42.48 -19.47
N PHE A 743 22.81 -42.18 -18.72
CA PHE A 743 24.07 -41.64 -19.22
C PHE A 743 25.29 -42.41 -18.67
N PRO A 744 25.41 -43.73 -18.95
CA PRO A 744 26.51 -44.53 -18.44
C PRO A 744 27.84 -44.12 -19.09
N GLY A 745 28.82 -43.71 -18.27
CA GLY A 745 30.22 -43.57 -18.67
C GLY A 745 30.64 -42.28 -19.38
N GLU A 746 29.70 -41.37 -19.72
CA GLU A 746 30.03 -40.03 -20.23
C GLU A 746 29.70 -38.97 -19.17
N THR A 747 30.72 -38.27 -18.66
CA THR A 747 30.54 -36.94 -18.02
C THR A 747 30.19 -35.94 -19.12
N ALA A 748 28.95 -35.97 -19.59
CA ALA A 748 28.44 -34.98 -20.53
C ALA A 748 28.46 -33.58 -19.88
N ASP A 749 28.53 -32.53 -20.71
CA ASP A 749 28.55 -31.14 -20.23
C ASP A 749 27.34 -30.81 -19.31
N LEU A 750 26.23 -31.54 -19.46
CA LEU A 750 25.02 -31.54 -18.63
C LEU A 750 24.84 -32.85 -17.87
N THR A 751 24.55 -32.75 -16.57
CA THR A 751 24.28 -33.90 -15.69
C THR A 751 22.85 -33.83 -15.16
N VAL A 752 22.11 -34.94 -15.26
CA VAL A 752 20.80 -35.07 -14.61
C VAL A 752 21.02 -35.30 -13.11
N LEU A 753 20.57 -34.37 -12.28
CA LEU A 753 20.63 -34.44 -10.83
C LEU A 753 19.26 -34.80 -10.24
N SER A 754 19.24 -35.29 -9.01
CA SER A 754 18.02 -35.32 -8.20
C SER A 754 17.81 -33.97 -7.51
N PRO A 755 16.57 -33.61 -7.10
CA PRO A 755 16.25 -32.30 -6.51
C PRO A 755 17.14 -31.92 -5.32
N GLU A 756 17.46 -32.88 -4.45
CA GLU A 756 18.32 -32.69 -3.28
C GLU A 756 19.79 -32.38 -3.60
N ASP A 757 20.27 -32.72 -4.81
CA ASP A 757 21.65 -32.45 -5.25
C ASP A 757 21.79 -31.10 -5.99
N MET A 758 20.71 -30.43 -6.38
CA MET A 758 20.76 -29.20 -7.20
C MET A 758 21.47 -28.01 -6.54
N GLY A 759 21.54 -27.98 -5.21
CA GLY A 759 22.31 -26.98 -4.46
C GLY A 759 23.81 -27.27 -4.38
N ASN A 760 24.29 -28.37 -4.95
CA ASN A 760 25.68 -28.80 -4.86
C ASN A 760 26.57 -28.11 -5.89
N VAL A 761 27.32 -27.10 -5.44
CA VAL A 761 28.27 -26.31 -6.27
C VAL A 761 29.45 -27.15 -6.80
N HIS A 762 29.65 -28.38 -6.31
CA HIS A 762 30.66 -29.31 -6.82
C HIS A 762 30.11 -30.31 -7.86
N SER A 763 28.90 -30.08 -8.36
CA SER A 763 28.37 -30.81 -9.51
C SER A 763 28.75 -30.13 -10.82
N SER A 764 28.76 -30.88 -11.92
CA SER A 764 28.70 -30.32 -13.28
C SER A 764 27.27 -29.85 -13.60
N ARG A 765 27.09 -29.04 -14.66
CA ARG A 765 25.85 -28.30 -14.98
C ARG A 765 24.58 -29.13 -14.73
N GLY A 766 23.91 -28.85 -13.62
CA GLY A 766 22.81 -29.68 -13.12
C GLY A 766 21.48 -29.37 -13.79
N VAL A 767 20.77 -30.41 -14.24
CA VAL A 767 19.37 -30.30 -14.72
C VAL A 767 18.50 -31.36 -14.04
N LEU A 768 17.21 -31.06 -13.89
CA LEU A 768 16.23 -32.07 -13.44
C LEU A 768 15.54 -32.70 -14.64
N LEU A 769 15.30 -34.00 -14.57
CA LEU A 769 14.51 -34.73 -15.55
C LEU A 769 13.27 -35.32 -14.86
N ALA A 770 12.12 -35.20 -15.50
CA ALA A 770 10.87 -35.83 -15.08
C ALA A 770 10.15 -36.49 -16.26
N ARG A 771 9.42 -37.57 -15.96
CA ARG A 771 8.45 -38.18 -16.89
C ARG A 771 7.06 -37.66 -16.56
N ILE A 772 6.29 -37.34 -17.58
CA ILE A 772 4.90 -36.93 -17.52
C ILE A 772 4.05 -38.13 -17.98
N ARG A 773 3.08 -38.53 -17.16
CA ARG A 773 2.06 -39.51 -17.55
C ARG A 773 0.73 -38.78 -17.66
N TYR A 774 0.29 -38.54 -18.89
CA TYR A 774 -0.98 -37.89 -19.14
C TYR A 774 -2.15 -38.83 -18.80
N ARG A 775 -3.37 -38.29 -18.89
CA ARG A 775 -4.60 -39.03 -18.62
C ARG A 775 -4.84 -40.08 -19.70
N GLU A 776 -5.22 -41.28 -19.28
CA GLU A 776 -5.64 -42.36 -20.16
C GLU A 776 -6.94 -41.99 -20.91
N ARG A 777 -7.00 -42.32 -22.20
CA ARG A 777 -8.16 -42.10 -23.08
C ARG A 777 -8.36 -43.27 -24.03
N PRO A 778 -9.56 -43.44 -24.64
CA PRO A 778 -9.76 -44.41 -25.70
C PRO A 778 -8.76 -44.19 -26.85
N GLY A 779 -8.28 -45.28 -27.45
CA GLY A 779 -7.42 -45.21 -28.63
C GLY A 779 -8.19 -44.72 -29.87
N PRO A 780 -7.47 -44.40 -30.96
CA PRO A 780 -8.11 -44.10 -32.25
C PRO A 780 -9.08 -45.22 -32.63
N ALA A 781 -10.23 -44.86 -33.22
CA ALA A 781 -11.25 -45.83 -33.56
C ALA A 781 -10.71 -46.87 -34.54
N LEU A 782 -11.08 -48.13 -34.31
CA LEU A 782 -10.87 -49.24 -35.22
C LEU A 782 -11.69 -49.02 -36.50
N ALA A 783 -11.34 -49.73 -37.58
CA ALA A 783 -12.02 -49.60 -38.88
C ALA A 783 -13.53 -49.95 -38.84
N ASP A 784 -13.98 -50.62 -37.77
CA ASP A 784 -15.39 -50.94 -37.49
C ASP A 784 -16.13 -49.89 -36.65
N GLY A 785 -15.49 -48.75 -36.35
CA GLY A 785 -16.04 -47.64 -35.56
C GLY A 785 -15.97 -47.83 -34.04
N ARG A 786 -15.48 -48.97 -33.52
CA ARG A 786 -15.29 -49.15 -32.07
C ARG A 786 -14.08 -48.34 -31.59
N PRO A 787 -14.10 -47.76 -30.38
CA PRO A 787 -12.92 -47.11 -29.81
C PRO A 787 -11.76 -48.10 -29.69
N GLY A 788 -10.55 -47.68 -30.07
CA GLY A 788 -9.35 -48.50 -29.95
C GLY A 788 -8.94 -48.74 -28.49
N PRO A 789 -7.98 -49.64 -28.25
CA PRO A 789 -7.47 -49.93 -26.90
C PRO A 789 -7.02 -48.65 -26.21
N PRO A 790 -7.21 -48.52 -24.87
CA PRO A 790 -6.89 -47.28 -24.17
C PRO A 790 -5.41 -46.93 -24.34
N VAL A 791 -5.17 -45.66 -24.68
CA VAL A 791 -3.83 -45.09 -24.82
C VAL A 791 -3.62 -44.12 -23.67
N ARG A 792 -2.50 -44.29 -22.97
CA ARG A 792 -1.99 -43.32 -22.02
C ARG A 792 -0.78 -42.62 -22.62
N PRO A 793 -0.90 -41.36 -23.09
CA PRO A 793 0.25 -40.63 -23.59
C PRO A 793 1.25 -40.37 -22.46
N GLU A 794 2.54 -40.38 -22.81
CA GLU A 794 3.62 -39.96 -21.92
C GLU A 794 4.39 -38.79 -22.55
N GLY A 795 5.21 -38.10 -21.77
CA GLY A 795 6.07 -37.01 -22.23
C GLY A 795 7.24 -36.79 -21.29
N THR A 796 8.27 -36.06 -21.73
CA THR A 796 9.43 -35.73 -20.90
C THR A 796 9.43 -34.26 -20.51
N LEU A 797 9.76 -33.94 -19.26
CA LEU A 797 10.03 -32.59 -18.78
C LEU A 797 11.50 -32.47 -18.38
N LEU A 798 12.25 -31.63 -19.11
CA LEU A 798 13.60 -31.21 -18.78
C LEU A 798 13.55 -29.84 -18.10
N VAL A 799 13.99 -29.74 -16.84
CA VAL A 799 14.01 -28.47 -16.09
C VAL A 799 15.45 -27.98 -15.96
N ILE A 800 15.69 -26.79 -16.51
CA ILE A 800 16.92 -26.02 -16.39
C ILE A 800 16.69 -24.98 -15.29
N LYS A 801 17.27 -25.24 -14.10
CA LYS A 801 17.27 -24.32 -12.96
C LYS A 801 18.69 -23.75 -12.80
N PRO A 802 18.89 -22.41 -12.75
CA PRO A 802 20.20 -21.82 -12.52
C PRO A 802 20.87 -22.41 -11.27
N ASN A 803 22.04 -23.00 -11.45
CA ASN A 803 22.92 -23.46 -10.37
C ASN A 803 24.37 -23.06 -10.66
N LEU A 804 25.16 -22.95 -9.60
CA LEU A 804 26.60 -22.83 -9.70
C LEU A 804 27.20 -24.24 -9.78
N HIS A 805 28.20 -24.42 -10.63
CA HIS A 805 28.78 -25.72 -10.96
C HIS A 805 30.31 -25.59 -11.17
N ASP A 806 30.99 -26.73 -11.31
CA ASP A 806 32.46 -26.82 -11.41
C ASP A 806 33.07 -26.10 -12.63
N ALA A 807 32.41 -26.18 -13.78
CA ALA A 807 32.84 -25.66 -15.08
C ALA A 807 32.42 -24.20 -15.39
N LEU A 808 32.19 -23.38 -14.35
CA LEU A 808 31.88 -21.96 -14.49
C LEU A 808 33.09 -21.11 -14.95
N ASP A 809 32.82 -20.12 -15.81
CA ASP A 809 33.81 -19.12 -16.19
C ASP A 809 34.25 -18.22 -15.01
N ILE A 810 35.45 -17.66 -15.12
CA ILE A 810 36.12 -16.90 -14.05
C ILE A 810 35.37 -15.63 -13.64
N ASP A 811 34.65 -14.99 -14.57
CA ASP A 811 33.82 -13.81 -14.34
C ASP A 811 32.57 -14.16 -13.53
N LEU A 812 31.88 -15.25 -13.86
CA LEU A 812 30.75 -15.79 -13.09
C LEU A 812 31.17 -16.19 -11.67
N LEU A 813 32.33 -16.83 -11.52
CA LEU A 813 32.89 -17.14 -10.20
C LEU A 813 33.24 -15.88 -9.40
N ALA A 814 33.80 -14.86 -10.04
CA ALA A 814 34.09 -13.57 -9.38
C ALA A 814 32.80 -12.83 -8.98
N TYR A 815 31.78 -12.81 -9.85
CA TYR A 815 30.48 -12.21 -9.55
C TYR A 815 29.80 -12.92 -8.38
N ALA A 816 29.71 -14.26 -8.40
CA ALA A 816 29.10 -15.07 -7.35
C ALA A 816 29.79 -14.91 -5.98
N ARG A 817 31.10 -14.67 -5.95
CA ARG A 817 31.85 -14.38 -4.71
C ARG A 817 31.48 -13.04 -4.09
N ASN A 818 31.14 -12.05 -4.90
CA ASN A 818 30.77 -10.70 -4.45
C ASN A 818 29.25 -10.56 -4.20
N HIS A 819 28.44 -11.40 -4.85
CA HIS A 819 26.97 -11.36 -4.78
C HIS A 819 26.43 -12.71 -4.25
N PRO A 820 26.38 -12.93 -2.92
CA PRO A 820 26.03 -14.22 -2.33
C PRO A 820 24.58 -14.69 -2.59
N GLY A 821 23.72 -13.82 -3.15
CA GLY A 821 22.39 -14.20 -3.63
C GLY A 821 22.38 -14.84 -5.01
N PHE A 822 23.43 -14.69 -5.83
CA PHE A 822 23.51 -15.24 -7.18
C PHE A 822 23.59 -16.78 -7.17
N PRO A 823 22.87 -17.51 -8.05
CA PRO A 823 22.04 -17.03 -9.17
C PRO A 823 20.53 -16.89 -8.84
N HIS A 824 20.18 -16.68 -7.56
CA HIS A 824 18.80 -16.59 -7.06
C HIS A 824 18.48 -15.24 -6.41
N GLU A 825 19.04 -14.15 -6.95
CA GLU A 825 18.82 -12.79 -6.44
C GLU A 825 17.33 -12.39 -6.54
N SER A 826 16.86 -11.54 -5.61
CA SER A 826 15.43 -11.24 -5.43
C SER A 826 14.75 -10.71 -6.71
N THR A 827 13.49 -11.13 -6.93
CA THR A 827 12.61 -10.59 -7.98
C THR A 827 12.20 -9.13 -7.76
N GLY A 828 12.50 -8.55 -6.59
CA GLY A 828 12.25 -7.14 -6.31
C GLY A 828 13.10 -6.19 -7.16
N ASP A 829 14.27 -6.63 -7.62
CA ASP A 829 15.09 -5.88 -8.56
C ASP A 829 14.58 -6.10 -10.00
N GLN A 830 14.34 -4.99 -10.69
CA GLN A 830 13.86 -4.92 -12.07
C GLN A 830 14.75 -4.01 -12.94
N SER A 831 15.96 -3.70 -12.51
CA SER A 831 16.86 -2.76 -13.21
C SER A 831 18.32 -3.16 -13.06
N PHE A 832 18.63 -4.34 -13.58
CA PHE A 832 19.97 -4.92 -13.60
C PHE A 832 21.00 -3.96 -14.17
N ASP A 833 22.16 -3.88 -13.51
CA ASP A 833 23.35 -3.26 -14.06
C ASP A 833 24.05 -4.16 -15.09
N GLU A 834 25.11 -3.67 -15.72
CA GLU A 834 25.80 -4.38 -16.78
C GLU A 834 26.47 -5.69 -16.29
N ALA A 835 27.02 -5.70 -15.08
CA ALA A 835 27.69 -6.87 -14.53
C ALA A 835 26.69 -7.96 -14.13
N GLN A 836 25.59 -7.57 -13.48
CA GLN A 836 24.49 -8.48 -13.14
C GLN A 836 23.80 -9.01 -14.39
N TRP A 837 23.53 -8.15 -15.38
CA TRP A 837 22.91 -8.56 -16.64
C TRP A 837 23.81 -9.54 -17.41
N GLU A 838 25.09 -9.22 -17.59
CA GLU A 838 26.01 -10.11 -18.32
C GLU A 838 26.17 -11.44 -17.56
N SER A 839 26.25 -11.44 -16.22
CA SER A 839 26.39 -12.67 -15.43
C SER A 839 25.20 -13.62 -15.57
N TYR A 840 23.96 -13.11 -15.51
CA TYR A 840 22.77 -13.94 -15.75
C TYR A 840 22.68 -14.42 -17.21
N HIS A 841 23.02 -13.56 -18.16
CA HIS A 841 23.04 -13.89 -19.58
C HIS A 841 24.07 -14.99 -19.87
N ARG A 842 25.29 -14.88 -19.31
CA ARG A 842 26.36 -15.86 -19.50
C ARG A 842 26.09 -17.19 -18.84
N LEU A 843 25.52 -17.20 -17.63
CA LEU A 843 25.07 -18.44 -17.01
C LEU A 843 24.00 -19.14 -17.86
N GLY A 844 23.05 -18.40 -18.45
CA GLY A 844 22.09 -18.95 -19.40
C GLY A 844 22.75 -19.48 -20.69
N GLU A 845 23.68 -18.71 -21.26
CA GLU A 845 24.43 -19.08 -22.47
C GLU A 845 25.24 -20.36 -22.25
N ASP A 846 25.83 -20.52 -21.07
CA ASP A 846 26.57 -21.72 -20.66
C ASP A 846 25.69 -22.98 -20.63
N PHE A 847 24.53 -22.94 -19.97
CA PHE A 847 23.56 -24.06 -19.99
C PHE A 847 23.10 -24.40 -21.41
N GLY A 848 22.84 -23.41 -22.25
CA GLY A 848 22.45 -23.65 -23.64
C GLY A 848 23.58 -24.19 -24.51
N ARG A 849 24.85 -23.82 -24.22
CA ARG A 849 26.04 -24.38 -24.88
C ARG A 849 26.22 -25.85 -24.55
N ALA A 850 25.97 -26.24 -23.30
CA ALA A 850 26.01 -27.62 -22.87
C ALA A 850 24.85 -28.47 -23.45
N MET A 851 23.71 -27.86 -23.78
CA MET A 851 22.57 -28.54 -24.42
C MET A 851 22.84 -28.86 -25.91
N ARG A 852 23.37 -30.06 -26.17
CA ARG A 852 23.68 -30.59 -27.52
C ARG A 852 22.56 -31.49 -28.05
N GLU A 853 22.31 -31.48 -29.35
CA GLU A 853 21.28 -32.34 -29.97
C GLU A 853 21.54 -33.84 -29.79
N ARG A 854 22.81 -34.29 -29.86
CA ARG A 854 23.20 -35.67 -29.52
C ARG A 854 22.84 -36.08 -28.08
N TRP A 855 22.83 -35.14 -27.14
CA TRP A 855 22.43 -35.39 -25.75
C TRP A 855 20.90 -35.45 -25.63
N LEU A 856 20.20 -34.48 -26.23
CA LEU A 856 18.73 -34.45 -26.26
C LEU A 856 18.13 -35.67 -26.98
N GLY A 857 18.74 -36.14 -28.07
CA GLY A 857 18.31 -37.31 -28.83
C GLY A 857 18.37 -38.65 -28.08
N ARG A 858 19.04 -38.71 -26.92
CA ARG A 858 18.99 -39.86 -25.99
C ARG A 858 17.77 -39.83 -25.07
N LEU A 859 17.10 -38.69 -24.91
CA LEU A 859 15.95 -38.55 -24.03
C LEU A 859 14.64 -38.96 -24.76
N PRO A 860 13.74 -39.70 -24.09
CA PRO A 860 12.43 -40.03 -24.65
C PRO A 860 11.67 -38.76 -25.01
N GLY A 861 10.95 -38.75 -26.14
CA GLY A 861 10.16 -37.60 -26.60
C GLY A 861 10.91 -36.61 -27.49
N TRP A 862 12.25 -36.66 -27.62
CA TRP A 862 12.97 -35.74 -28.51
C TRP A 862 12.93 -36.16 -29.99
N SER A 863 13.47 -37.34 -30.30
CA SER A 863 13.53 -37.91 -31.66
C SER A 863 12.42 -38.93 -31.91
N THR A 864 12.00 -39.65 -30.86
CA THR A 864 10.95 -40.67 -30.88
C THR A 864 9.88 -40.36 -29.82
N PRO A 865 8.61 -40.78 -30.00
CA PRO A 865 7.55 -40.53 -29.02
C PRO A 865 7.93 -41.05 -27.63
N ALA A 866 7.61 -40.27 -26.58
CA ALA A 866 8.01 -40.61 -25.22
C ALA A 866 7.41 -41.94 -24.75
N ARG A 867 8.28 -42.85 -24.29
CA ARG A 867 7.91 -44.11 -23.65
C ARG A 867 8.90 -44.41 -22.52
N HIS A 868 8.43 -44.36 -21.29
CA HIS A 868 9.25 -44.57 -20.10
C HIS A 868 9.00 -45.99 -19.56
N LYS A 869 10.08 -46.74 -19.29
CA LYS A 869 9.95 -48.07 -18.68
C LYS A 869 9.26 -47.94 -17.31
N ILE A 870 8.20 -48.71 -17.09
CA ILE A 870 7.48 -48.71 -15.82
C ILE A 870 8.39 -49.27 -14.72
N ARG A 871 8.75 -48.43 -13.77
CA ARG A 871 9.19 -48.83 -12.43
C ARG A 871 8.31 -48.09 -11.42
N ILE A 872 7.81 -48.82 -10.44
CA ILE A 872 7.12 -48.23 -9.28
C ILE A 872 8.19 -47.50 -8.48
N ALA A 873 7.95 -46.24 -8.14
CA ALA A 873 8.92 -45.41 -7.44
C ALA A 873 9.16 -45.94 -6.02
N ALA A 874 10.29 -46.63 -5.82
CA ALA A 874 10.80 -46.96 -4.49
C ALA A 874 11.29 -45.68 -3.81
N ARG A 875 10.39 -45.00 -3.09
CA ARG A 875 10.73 -43.92 -2.16
C ARG A 875 10.57 -44.46 -0.73
N LEU A 876 11.50 -44.09 0.15
CA LEU A 876 11.72 -44.66 1.51
C LEU A 876 12.56 -45.96 1.58
N VAL A 877 13.70 -46.00 0.86
CA VAL A 877 14.88 -46.72 1.39
C VAL A 877 15.81 -45.66 1.99
N PRO A 878 16.15 -45.71 3.29
CA PRO A 878 17.16 -44.85 3.85
C PRO A 878 18.50 -45.16 3.17
N SER A 879 19.16 -44.17 2.59
CA SER A 879 20.56 -44.36 2.20
C SER A 879 21.37 -44.71 3.45
N PRO A 880 22.28 -45.71 3.40
CA PRO A 880 23.24 -45.88 4.48
C PRO A 880 24.04 -44.58 4.63
N PRO A 881 24.47 -44.21 5.86
CA PRO A 881 25.22 -42.98 6.06
C PRO A 881 26.51 -43.04 5.26
N ALA A 882 26.57 -42.28 4.17
CA ALA A 882 27.80 -42.03 3.45
C ALA A 882 28.74 -41.36 4.46
N GLY A 883 29.84 -42.06 4.80
CA GLY A 883 30.76 -41.61 5.84
C GLY A 883 31.20 -40.16 5.62
N GLU A 884 31.35 -39.41 6.71
CA GLU A 884 31.70 -37.99 6.68
C GLU A 884 33.09 -37.74 6.09
N VAL A 885 33.19 -37.77 4.76
CA VAL A 885 34.17 -36.98 4.05
C VAL A 885 33.78 -35.53 4.32
N ALA A 886 34.42 -34.93 5.33
CA ALA A 886 34.21 -33.54 5.71
C ALA A 886 34.34 -32.66 4.46
N ARG A 887 33.19 -32.23 3.92
CA ARG A 887 33.13 -31.37 2.72
C ARG A 887 33.78 -30.06 3.08
N LYS A 888 35.06 -29.90 2.71
CA LYS A 888 35.83 -28.68 2.94
C LYS A 888 35.08 -27.52 2.30
N GLU A 889 34.48 -26.66 3.14
CA GLU A 889 33.86 -25.41 2.66
C GLU A 889 34.86 -24.68 1.76
N PRO A 890 34.50 -24.30 0.53
CA PRO A 890 35.44 -23.67 -0.38
C PRO A 890 35.90 -22.33 0.20
N LEU A 891 37.19 -22.02 0.00
CA LEU A 891 37.89 -20.91 0.66
C LEU A 891 37.16 -19.56 0.57
N TRP A 892 36.38 -19.33 -0.50
CA TRP A 892 35.63 -18.10 -0.70
C TRP A 892 34.44 -17.91 0.26
N ARG A 893 33.84 -18.98 0.82
CA ARG A 893 32.73 -18.86 1.79
C ARG A 893 33.18 -18.51 3.20
N ARG A 894 34.44 -18.76 3.56
CA ARG A 894 34.94 -18.54 4.93
C ARG A 894 34.98 -17.07 5.35
N ASN A 895 35.02 -16.14 4.39
CA ASN A 895 35.13 -14.70 4.67
C ASN A 895 33.78 -13.94 4.67
N VAL A 896 32.65 -14.60 4.39
CA VAL A 896 31.34 -13.93 4.22
C VAL A 896 30.44 -14.05 5.46
N ARG A 897 30.75 -14.94 6.41
CA ARG A 897 29.96 -15.11 7.65
C ARG A 897 30.22 -14.07 8.75
N ALA A 898 31.21 -13.18 8.60
CA ALA A 898 31.54 -12.15 9.58
C ALA A 898 30.74 -10.84 9.43
N THR A 899 30.01 -10.65 8.33
CA THR A 899 29.38 -9.37 7.94
C THR A 899 27.87 -9.46 7.75
N ALA A 900 27.22 -10.40 8.46
CA ALA A 900 25.78 -10.66 8.41
C ALA A 900 25.07 -10.53 9.78
N ILE A 901 25.60 -9.69 10.68
CA ILE A 901 24.91 -9.28 11.92
C ILE A 901 24.81 -7.75 11.90
N GLY A 902 23.81 -7.24 11.17
CA GLY A 902 23.67 -5.80 10.89
C GLY A 902 22.26 -5.33 10.56
N THR A 903 21.21 -6.10 10.86
CA THR A 903 19.81 -5.75 10.54
C THR A 903 18.82 -6.13 11.65
N THR A 904 19.08 -5.70 12.89
CA THR A 904 18.07 -5.60 13.96
C THR A 904 17.35 -4.24 13.98
N LEU A 905 17.11 -3.67 12.80
CA LEU A 905 16.27 -2.47 12.58
C LEU A 905 14.78 -2.83 12.66
N GLY A 906 14.35 -3.32 13.83
CA GLY A 906 12.95 -3.68 14.13
C GLY A 906 12.45 -3.19 15.49
N VAL A 907 13.35 -2.95 16.46
CA VAL A 907 12.97 -2.52 17.83
C VAL A 907 13.08 -1.00 18.00
N GLY A 908 14.01 -0.35 17.29
CA GLY A 908 14.27 1.10 17.43
C GLY A 908 13.10 2.00 17.05
N ALA A 909 12.34 1.66 16.00
CA ALA A 909 11.20 2.45 15.53
C ALA A 909 10.01 2.41 16.52
N SER A 910 9.70 1.23 17.05
CA SER A 910 8.65 1.06 18.08
C SER A 910 9.04 1.76 19.39
N GLY A 911 10.34 1.71 19.74
CA GLY A 911 10.89 2.41 20.90
C GLY A 911 10.79 3.94 20.78
N THR A 912 11.09 4.51 19.61
CA THR A 912 10.96 5.95 19.39
C THR A 912 9.49 6.41 19.46
N VAL A 913 8.56 5.67 18.85
CA VAL A 913 7.12 6.01 18.94
C VAL A 913 6.62 5.96 20.39
N LEU A 914 6.99 4.94 21.18
CA LEU A 914 6.63 4.87 22.60
C LEU A 914 7.26 5.99 23.43
N LEU A 915 8.53 6.32 23.19
CA LEU A 915 9.22 7.40 23.91
C LEU A 915 8.61 8.77 23.56
N SER A 916 8.28 9.01 22.29
CA SER A 916 7.61 10.24 21.84
C SER A 916 6.18 10.33 22.38
N LEU A 917 5.42 9.24 22.43
CA LEU A 917 4.09 9.22 23.07
C LEU A 917 4.17 9.52 24.57
N TRP A 918 5.15 8.95 25.27
CA TRP A 918 5.37 9.21 26.70
C TRP A 918 5.81 10.66 26.98
N GLN A 919 6.77 11.18 26.21
CA GLN A 919 7.20 12.59 26.30
C GLN A 919 6.07 13.56 25.96
N MET A 920 5.21 13.22 24.98
CA MET A 920 4.01 13.98 24.64
C MET A 920 3.01 13.99 25.80
N GLN A 921 2.77 12.86 26.45
CA GLN A 921 1.88 12.75 27.60
C GLN A 921 2.37 13.55 28.82
N ASP A 922 3.67 13.49 29.11
CA ASP A 922 4.31 14.23 30.20
C ASP A 922 4.30 15.75 29.94
N GLN A 923 4.57 16.19 28.71
CA GLN A 923 4.46 17.61 28.34
C GLN A 923 3.00 18.12 28.42
N LEU A 924 2.01 17.28 28.09
CA LEU A 924 0.58 17.63 28.25
C LEU A 924 0.16 17.78 29.71
N GLN A 925 0.72 16.97 30.62
CA GLN A 925 0.43 17.11 32.06
C GLN A 925 0.98 18.43 32.60
N ARG A 926 2.20 18.83 32.20
CA ARG A 926 2.82 20.10 32.61
C ARG A 926 2.03 21.31 32.10
N ASN A 927 1.75 21.39 30.80
CA ASN A 927 0.96 22.50 30.24
C ASN A 927 -0.42 22.67 30.91
N ARG A 928 -1.09 21.57 31.30
CA ARG A 928 -2.37 21.64 32.04
C ARG A 928 -2.20 22.18 33.46
N ILE A 929 -1.11 21.84 34.15
CA ILE A 929 -0.79 22.35 35.48
C ILE A 929 -0.46 23.85 35.40
N ASP A 930 0.31 24.27 34.40
CA ASP A 930 0.69 25.67 34.20
C ASP A 930 -0.55 26.54 33.90
N GLN A 931 -1.41 26.12 32.96
CA GLN A 931 -2.68 26.82 32.68
C GLN A 931 -3.63 26.87 33.90
N GLN A 932 -3.72 25.80 34.70
CA GLN A 932 -4.49 25.82 35.94
C GLN A 932 -3.89 26.77 37.00
N THR A 933 -2.59 27.03 36.96
CA THR A 933 -1.92 27.93 37.89
C THR A 933 -2.13 29.39 37.49
N GLU A 934 -2.00 29.69 36.20
CA GLU A 934 -2.27 31.01 35.61
C GLU A 934 -3.76 31.41 35.76
N ALA A 935 -4.69 30.51 35.46
CA ALA A 935 -6.12 30.74 35.65
C ALA A 935 -6.51 31.00 37.12
N ARG A 936 -5.81 30.38 38.09
CA ARG A 936 -6.00 30.66 39.53
C ARG A 936 -5.46 32.03 39.94
N GLN A 937 -4.32 32.44 39.39
CA GLN A 937 -3.76 33.77 39.64
C GLN A 937 -4.74 34.84 39.12
N LEU A 938 -5.17 34.73 37.85
CA LEU A 938 -6.20 35.58 37.26
C LEU A 938 -7.50 35.59 38.08
N PHE A 939 -8.04 34.43 38.47
CA PHE A 939 -9.26 34.37 39.28
C PHE A 939 -9.10 35.07 40.64
N THR A 940 -7.93 34.98 41.25
CA THR A 940 -7.63 35.65 42.54
C THR A 940 -7.50 37.17 42.37
N GLU A 941 -6.88 37.63 41.29
CA GLU A 941 -6.77 39.06 40.95
C GLU A 941 -8.14 39.68 40.63
N VAL A 942 -8.91 39.05 39.74
CA VAL A 942 -10.24 39.53 39.35
C VAL A 942 -11.23 39.45 40.51
N SER A 943 -11.18 38.40 41.34
CA SER A 943 -12.01 38.31 42.56
C SER A 943 -11.71 39.45 43.55
N LYS A 944 -10.44 39.89 43.67
CA LYS A 944 -10.09 41.09 44.44
C LYS A 944 -10.56 42.38 43.77
N GLY A 945 -10.39 42.52 42.45
CA GLY A 945 -10.86 43.69 41.70
C GLY A 945 -12.39 43.87 41.76
N LEU A 946 -13.14 42.77 41.71
CA LEU A 946 -14.60 42.72 41.84
C LEU A 946 -15.11 42.81 43.29
N GLN A 947 -14.23 42.90 44.30
CA GLN A 947 -14.65 43.27 45.67
C GLN A 947 -14.82 44.79 45.83
N ALA A 948 -14.29 45.60 44.91
CA ALA A 948 -14.50 47.05 44.88
C ALA A 948 -15.81 47.48 44.17
N PHE A 949 -16.69 46.53 43.86
CA PHE A 949 -17.90 46.73 43.04
C PHE A 949 -19.14 47.17 43.85
N ASP A 950 -18.95 47.74 45.05
CA ASP A 950 -20.04 48.08 45.97
C ASP A 950 -20.34 49.59 45.95
N GLY A 951 -21.50 49.96 45.38
CA GLY A 951 -22.00 51.34 45.34
C GLY A 951 -22.79 51.68 44.08
N SER A 952 -23.59 52.74 44.13
CA SER A 952 -24.43 53.21 43.02
C SER A 952 -23.67 53.85 41.84
N CYS A 953 -22.33 53.86 41.91
CA CYS A 953 -21.44 54.27 40.83
C CYS A 953 -20.05 53.60 40.92
N PRO A 954 -19.90 52.33 40.46
CA PRO A 954 -18.65 51.59 40.63
C PRO A 954 -17.54 52.07 39.69
N GLN A 955 -16.37 52.41 40.26
CA GLN A 955 -15.16 52.72 39.49
C GLN A 955 -14.30 51.49 39.30
N VAL A 956 -14.52 50.79 38.18
CA VAL A 956 -13.77 49.58 37.80
C VAL A 956 -12.61 49.94 36.87
N PRO A 957 -11.35 49.59 37.18
CA PRO A 957 -10.23 49.77 36.27
C PRO A 957 -10.39 48.92 35.00
N GLU A 958 -9.98 49.47 33.86
CA GLU A 958 -10.14 48.83 32.54
C GLU A 958 -9.46 47.45 32.44
N HIS A 959 -8.32 47.26 33.09
CA HIS A 959 -7.65 45.95 33.14
C HIS A 959 -8.49 44.87 33.85
N VAL A 960 -9.24 45.22 34.90
CA VAL A 960 -10.11 44.27 35.62
C VAL A 960 -11.28 43.85 34.72
N ILE A 961 -11.84 44.77 33.91
CA ILE A 961 -12.89 44.45 32.93
C ILE A 961 -12.35 43.47 31.89
N THR A 962 -11.15 43.71 31.35
CA THR A 962 -10.51 42.86 30.35
C THR A 962 -10.15 41.47 30.91
N GLN A 963 -9.58 41.40 32.12
CA GLN A 963 -9.28 40.13 32.79
C GLN A 963 -10.56 39.37 33.18
N ALA A 964 -11.62 40.06 33.60
CA ALA A 964 -12.91 39.44 33.91
C ALA A 964 -13.58 38.87 32.66
N ALA A 965 -13.53 39.58 31.52
CA ALA A 965 -13.98 39.07 30.23
C ALA A 965 -13.24 37.77 29.85
N MET A 966 -11.90 37.77 29.93
CA MET A 966 -11.05 36.61 29.64
C MET A 966 -11.35 35.41 30.57
N LEU A 967 -11.66 35.65 31.84
CA LEU A 967 -12.10 34.61 32.79
C LEU A 967 -13.52 34.10 32.49
N LEU A 968 -14.44 34.97 32.09
CA LEU A 968 -15.80 34.59 31.74
C LEU A 968 -15.86 33.75 30.46
N GLU A 969 -14.93 33.94 29.52
CA GLU A 969 -14.73 33.03 28.38
C GLU A 969 -14.26 31.63 28.83
N LEU A 970 -13.43 31.54 29.87
CA LEU A 970 -12.97 30.27 30.45
C LEU A 970 -14.04 29.54 31.29
N ARG A 971 -15.20 30.16 31.57
CA ARG A 971 -16.29 29.59 32.39
C ARG A 971 -16.82 28.24 31.90
N ALA A 972 -16.78 28.01 30.58
CA ALA A 972 -17.21 26.76 29.94
C ALA A 972 -16.07 25.77 29.65
N SER A 973 -14.82 26.10 30.03
CA SER A 973 -13.67 25.26 29.70
C SER A 973 -13.62 23.96 30.52
N PRO A 974 -13.49 22.77 29.89
CA PRO A 974 -13.35 21.50 30.60
C PRO A 974 -11.99 21.33 31.31
N SER A 975 -11.08 22.31 31.22
CA SER A 975 -9.79 22.30 31.94
C SER A 975 -9.88 22.75 33.40
N MET A 976 -10.98 23.41 33.79
CA MET A 976 -11.22 23.94 35.14
C MET A 976 -11.74 22.87 36.09
N ARG A 977 -11.41 22.96 37.39
CA ARG A 977 -11.96 22.03 38.39
C ARG A 977 -13.42 22.40 38.70
N PRO A 978 -14.29 21.43 39.06
CA PRO A 978 -15.71 21.72 39.36
C PRO A 978 -15.92 22.82 40.42
N LEU A 979 -15.01 22.91 41.39
CA LEU A 979 -15.06 23.90 42.47
C LEU A 979 -14.65 25.31 42.01
N GLU A 980 -13.77 25.41 41.01
CA GLU A 980 -13.38 26.66 40.36
C GLU A 980 -14.48 27.13 39.41
N GLN A 981 -15.07 26.19 38.64
CA GLN A 981 -16.21 26.45 37.77
C GLN A 981 -17.43 26.97 38.55
N ALA A 982 -17.79 26.34 39.67
CA ALA A 982 -18.81 26.83 40.59
C ALA A 982 -18.44 28.17 41.27
N GLY A 983 -17.16 28.56 41.28
CA GLY A 983 -16.71 29.90 41.68
C GLY A 983 -16.99 30.94 40.61
N LEU A 984 -16.64 30.63 39.36
CA LEU A 984 -16.93 31.46 38.18
C LEU A 984 -18.43 31.64 37.91
N GLU A 985 -19.25 30.61 38.14
CA GLU A 985 -20.71 30.72 38.02
C GLU A 985 -21.31 31.68 39.05
N ARG A 986 -20.86 31.61 40.30
CA ARG A 986 -21.26 32.58 41.35
C ARG A 986 -20.79 34.00 41.04
N MET A 987 -19.58 34.16 40.49
CA MET A 987 -19.06 35.44 40.03
C MET A 987 -19.90 36.01 38.87
N ALA A 988 -20.22 35.19 37.87
CA ALA A 988 -21.05 35.59 36.75
C ALA A 988 -22.47 35.97 37.18
N ALA A 989 -23.11 35.19 38.07
CA ALA A 989 -24.43 35.51 38.61
C ALA A 989 -24.44 36.85 39.35
N ARG A 990 -23.40 37.14 40.15
CA ARG A 990 -23.25 38.44 40.83
C ARG A 990 -23.09 39.60 39.83
N ILE A 991 -22.32 39.41 38.75
CA ILE A 991 -22.21 40.42 37.68
C ILE A 991 -23.57 40.64 37.02
N THR A 992 -24.34 39.59 36.72
CA THR A 992 -25.71 39.72 36.18
C THR A 992 -26.62 40.56 37.09
N GLU A 993 -26.55 40.35 38.40
CA GLU A 993 -27.35 41.08 39.39
C GLU A 993 -26.99 42.58 39.44
N GLU A 994 -25.70 42.91 39.43
CA GLU A 994 -25.24 44.32 39.37
C GLU A 994 -25.59 44.99 38.04
N CYS A 995 -25.51 44.26 36.92
CA CYS A 995 -25.93 44.73 35.59
C CYS A 995 -27.43 45.07 35.49
N ALA A 996 -28.25 44.62 36.45
CA ALA A 996 -29.69 44.90 36.50
C ALA A 996 -30.07 46.11 37.39
N ARG A 997 -29.11 46.74 38.08
CA ARG A 997 -29.37 47.88 38.97
C ARG A 997 -29.46 49.21 38.22
N VAL A 998 -30.23 50.16 38.77
CA VAL A 998 -30.40 51.50 38.20
C VAL A 998 -29.28 52.43 38.73
N PRO A 999 -28.51 53.12 37.85
CA PRO A 999 -27.41 53.99 38.28
C PRO A 999 -27.90 55.30 38.92
N ALA A 1000 -27.05 55.92 39.73
CA ALA A 1000 -27.32 57.24 40.32
C ALA A 1000 -27.46 58.34 39.25
N PRO A 1001 -28.31 59.37 39.45
CA PRO A 1001 -28.67 60.36 38.43
C PRO A 1001 -27.61 61.47 38.25
N SER A 1002 -26.35 61.10 38.01
CA SER A 1002 -25.30 62.02 37.58
C SER A 1002 -24.73 61.63 36.21
N GLU A 1003 -24.48 62.61 35.35
CA GLU A 1003 -24.14 62.40 33.95
C GLU A 1003 -22.84 61.59 33.76
N ALA A 1004 -21.83 61.88 34.58
CA ALA A 1004 -20.58 61.12 34.63
C ALA A 1004 -20.82 59.64 35.03
N CYS A 1005 -21.73 59.39 35.97
CA CYS A 1005 -22.05 58.04 36.40
C CYS A 1005 -22.80 57.24 35.32
N VAL A 1006 -23.77 57.86 34.65
CA VAL A 1006 -24.52 57.22 33.56
C VAL A 1006 -23.59 56.88 32.38
N ALA A 1007 -22.63 57.74 32.04
CA ALA A 1007 -21.62 57.45 31.02
C ALA A 1007 -20.70 56.27 31.41
N GLN A 1008 -20.26 56.22 32.67
CA GLN A 1008 -19.42 55.12 33.17
C GLN A 1008 -20.17 53.79 33.28
N PHE A 1009 -21.43 53.82 33.73
CA PHE A 1009 -22.31 52.65 33.78
C PHE A 1009 -22.58 52.08 32.39
N ARG A 1010 -22.89 52.92 31.38
CA ARG A 1010 -23.04 52.48 29.98
C ARG A 1010 -21.78 51.81 29.43
N ARG A 1011 -20.58 52.25 29.84
CA ARG A 1011 -19.31 51.61 29.44
C ARG A 1011 -19.17 50.21 30.02
N VAL A 1012 -19.44 50.03 31.32
CA VAL A 1012 -19.43 48.71 31.97
C VAL A 1012 -20.53 47.80 31.38
N GLN A 1013 -21.70 48.36 31.07
CA GLN A 1013 -22.81 47.65 30.44
C GLN A 1013 -22.46 47.15 29.03
N GLY A 1014 -21.83 48.00 28.20
CA GLY A 1014 -21.42 47.65 26.85
C GLY A 1014 -20.33 46.58 26.77
N SER A 1015 -19.41 46.55 27.74
CA SER A 1015 -18.27 45.61 27.74
C SER A 1015 -18.50 44.34 28.55
N LEU A 1016 -19.01 44.43 29.78
CA LEU A 1016 -19.06 43.31 30.72
C LEU A 1016 -20.45 42.65 30.74
N CYS A 1017 -21.53 43.43 30.76
CA CYS A 1017 -22.90 42.90 30.84
C CYS A 1017 -23.32 42.19 29.55
N THR A 1018 -22.88 42.66 28.38
CA THR A 1018 -23.10 41.99 27.08
C THR A 1018 -22.48 40.60 27.00
N LEU A 1019 -21.31 40.39 27.62
CA LEU A 1019 -20.63 39.09 27.71
C LEU A 1019 -21.34 38.11 28.64
N VAL A 1020 -21.94 38.60 29.73
CA VAL A 1020 -22.66 37.77 30.72
C VAL A 1020 -24.11 37.47 30.32
N LEU A 1021 -24.75 38.38 29.58
CA LEU A 1021 -26.14 38.23 29.11
C LEU A 1021 -26.29 37.37 27.85
N LYS A 1022 -25.20 37.10 27.11
CA LYS A 1022 -25.21 35.98 26.18
C LYS A 1022 -25.46 34.70 27.00
N PRO A 1023 -26.46 33.85 26.67
CA PRO A 1023 -26.46 32.49 27.18
C PRO A 1023 -25.13 31.84 26.81
N PRO A 1024 -24.61 30.86 27.56
CA PRO A 1024 -23.33 30.23 27.26
C PRO A 1024 -23.43 29.53 25.90
N SER A 1025 -23.12 30.27 24.84
CA SER A 1025 -22.85 29.77 23.52
C SER A 1025 -21.57 28.99 23.66
N GLN A 1026 -21.70 27.70 23.97
CA GLN A 1026 -20.70 26.72 23.62
C GLN A 1026 -20.43 26.96 22.14
N THR A 1027 -19.26 27.51 21.82
CA THR A 1027 -18.90 28.04 20.50
C THR A 1027 -18.57 26.92 19.51
N THR A 1028 -19.43 25.91 19.50
CA THR A 1028 -19.42 24.76 18.59
C THR A 1028 -20.84 24.57 18.08
N ALA A 1029 -21.13 25.09 16.88
CA ALA A 1029 -22.39 24.87 16.14
C ALA A 1029 -22.53 23.42 15.62
N LEU A 1030 -21.97 22.46 16.36
CA LEU A 1030 -21.52 21.14 15.89
C LEU A 1030 -22.03 19.97 16.76
N SER A 1031 -22.70 20.26 17.89
CA SER A 1031 -23.34 19.23 18.70
C SER A 1031 -24.58 18.68 17.98
N TYR A 1032 -24.71 17.36 17.91
CA TYR A 1032 -25.83 16.64 17.30
C TYR A 1032 -27.20 17.20 17.71
N TRP A 1033 -27.36 17.44 19.01
CA TRP A 1033 -28.66 17.72 19.65
C TRP A 1033 -28.83 19.19 20.03
N HIS A 1034 -27.89 20.07 19.70
CA HIS A 1034 -28.03 21.49 20.01
C HIS A 1034 -28.99 22.15 18.99
N PRO A 1035 -29.90 23.03 19.44
CA PRO A 1035 -30.70 23.83 18.53
C PRO A 1035 -29.78 24.74 17.71
N GLY A 1036 -29.85 24.60 16.38
CA GLY A 1036 -29.15 25.47 15.44
C GLY A 1036 -29.94 26.76 15.18
N ALA A 1037 -29.58 27.47 14.11
CA ALA A 1037 -30.41 28.57 13.62
C ALA A 1037 -31.83 28.06 13.35
N SER A 1038 -32.84 28.81 13.77
CA SER A 1038 -34.25 28.45 13.62
C SER A 1038 -34.64 28.28 12.14
N PRO A 1039 -35.70 27.51 11.83
CA PRO A 1039 -36.21 27.41 10.46
C PRO A 1039 -36.66 28.76 9.86
N GLU A 1040 -36.79 29.82 10.67
CA GLU A 1040 -37.10 31.19 10.23
C GLU A 1040 -35.82 31.95 9.86
N GLU A 1041 -34.79 31.92 10.71
CA GLU A 1041 -33.46 32.46 10.40
C GLU A 1041 -32.84 31.80 9.15
N GLN A 1042 -32.98 30.47 9.01
CA GLN A 1042 -32.54 29.76 7.81
C GLN A 1042 -33.30 30.19 6.55
N ARG A 1043 -34.58 30.59 6.67
CA ARG A 1043 -35.38 31.11 5.56
C ARG A 1043 -34.92 32.52 5.17
N SER A 1044 -34.64 33.41 6.13
CA SER A 1044 -34.09 34.74 5.83
C SER A 1044 -32.69 34.66 5.20
N ASP A 1045 -31.81 33.79 5.70
CA ASP A 1045 -30.48 33.57 5.11
C ASP A 1045 -30.57 33.02 3.69
N THR A 1046 -31.46 32.06 3.44
CA THR A 1046 -31.71 31.51 2.09
C THR A 1046 -32.19 32.61 1.13
N ALA A 1047 -33.12 33.47 1.57
CA ALA A 1047 -33.62 34.58 0.75
C ALA A 1047 -32.50 35.59 0.42
N ALA A 1048 -31.69 35.98 1.40
CA ALA A 1048 -30.57 36.90 1.21
C ALA A 1048 -29.51 36.33 0.24
N VAL A 1049 -29.20 35.03 0.33
CA VAL A 1049 -28.28 34.35 -0.60
C VAL A 1049 -28.87 34.28 -2.01
N LEU A 1050 -30.15 33.94 -2.16
CA LEU A 1050 -30.80 33.89 -3.48
C LEU A 1050 -30.83 35.26 -4.15
N GLN A 1051 -31.12 36.31 -3.39
CA GLN A 1051 -31.12 37.69 -3.90
C GLN A 1051 -29.69 38.13 -4.31
N GLN A 1052 -28.68 37.86 -3.48
CA GLN A 1052 -27.28 38.14 -3.83
C GLN A 1052 -26.80 37.37 -5.08
N VAL A 1053 -27.36 36.19 -5.36
CA VAL A 1053 -27.09 35.42 -6.58
C VAL A 1053 -27.84 36.01 -7.78
N ALA A 1054 -29.10 36.43 -7.62
CA ALA A 1054 -29.89 37.07 -8.67
C ALA A 1054 -29.25 38.40 -9.12
N ASP A 1055 -28.85 39.26 -8.18
CA ASP A 1055 -28.13 40.52 -8.43
C ASP A 1055 -26.85 40.31 -9.26
N ARG A 1056 -26.19 39.15 -9.08
CA ARG A 1056 -24.92 38.80 -9.73
C ARG A 1056 -25.09 38.08 -11.07
N PHE A 1057 -26.26 37.49 -11.31
CA PHE A 1057 -26.60 36.73 -12.51
C PHE A 1057 -28.02 37.09 -13.00
N PRO A 1058 -28.19 38.22 -13.71
CA PRO A 1058 -29.52 38.74 -14.12
C PRO A 1058 -30.29 37.85 -15.13
N ILE A 1059 -29.70 36.74 -15.56
CA ILE A 1059 -30.38 35.69 -16.33
C ILE A 1059 -31.16 34.72 -15.41
N LEU A 1060 -30.66 34.49 -14.19
CA LEU A 1060 -31.32 33.64 -13.18
C LEU A 1060 -32.56 34.33 -12.61
N ASP A 1061 -32.48 35.64 -12.38
CA ASP A 1061 -33.57 36.50 -11.91
C ASP A 1061 -34.83 36.34 -12.78
N ARG A 1062 -34.65 36.41 -14.12
CA ARG A 1062 -35.73 36.18 -15.11
C ARG A 1062 -36.29 34.75 -15.14
N MET A 1063 -35.60 33.77 -14.58
CA MET A 1063 -36.11 32.39 -14.44
C MET A 1063 -36.78 32.14 -13.08
N LEU A 1064 -36.41 32.89 -12.03
CA LEU A 1064 -36.86 32.66 -10.66
C LEU A 1064 -38.09 33.50 -10.27
N GLY A 1065 -38.42 34.55 -11.03
CA GLY A 1065 -39.77 35.13 -11.05
C GLY A 1065 -40.22 35.79 -9.74
N THR A 1066 -39.31 36.47 -9.05
CA THR A 1066 -39.61 37.22 -7.83
C THR A 1066 -39.83 38.70 -8.15
N GLU A 1067 -41.08 39.12 -8.32
CA GLU A 1067 -41.42 40.55 -8.26
C GLU A 1067 -41.27 41.06 -6.82
N PRO A 1068 -40.51 42.16 -6.59
CA PRO A 1068 -40.43 42.77 -5.27
C PRO A 1068 -41.66 43.64 -5.02
N ALA A 1069 -42.38 43.37 -3.93
CA ALA A 1069 -43.39 44.30 -3.42
C ALA A 1069 -42.70 45.59 -2.97
N ALA A 1070 -43.14 46.73 -3.51
CA ALA A 1070 -42.65 48.04 -3.11
C ALA A 1070 -43.38 48.51 -1.84
N ASP A 1071 -42.63 48.86 -0.80
CA ASP A 1071 -43.12 49.69 0.30
C ASP A 1071 -42.12 50.81 0.61
N THR A 1072 -42.61 52.03 0.46
CA THR A 1072 -41.90 53.30 0.72
C THR A 1072 -42.14 53.77 2.15
N VAL A 1073 -41.10 54.18 2.91
CA VAL A 1073 -41.21 55.29 3.89
C VAL A 1073 -39.87 56.04 4.07
N ALA A 1074 -39.96 57.37 3.87
CA ALA A 1074 -39.19 58.50 4.41
C ALA A 1074 -37.63 58.51 4.44
N ALA A 1075 -37.09 59.62 3.93
CA ALA A 1075 -35.69 60.02 4.02
C ALA A 1075 -35.43 61.08 5.12
N ALA A 1076 -34.17 61.20 5.55
CA ALA A 1076 -33.60 62.43 6.14
C ALA A 1076 -32.10 62.51 5.83
N GLU A 1077 -31.62 63.69 5.42
CA GLU A 1077 -30.24 63.95 4.95
C GLU A 1077 -29.25 64.33 6.08
N PRO A 1078 -27.92 64.25 5.82
CA PRO A 1078 -26.87 64.53 6.80
C PRO A 1078 -26.32 65.97 6.73
N PRO A 1079 -25.44 66.36 7.69
CA PRO A 1079 -24.28 67.16 7.29
C PRO A 1079 -22.94 66.79 7.97
N GLN A 1080 -21.86 67.08 7.25
CA GLN A 1080 -20.45 67.25 7.69
C GLN A 1080 -20.06 68.76 7.56
N PRO A 1081 -18.79 69.20 7.69
CA PRO A 1081 -17.77 69.04 8.76
C PRO A 1081 -17.14 70.40 9.21
N ALA A 1082 -16.31 70.43 10.27
CA ALA A 1082 -15.17 71.39 10.42
C ALA A 1082 -14.21 71.09 11.60
N THR A 1083 -12.94 71.49 11.46
CA THR A 1083 -11.78 71.48 12.41
C THR A 1083 -11.58 72.89 13.04
N PRO A 1084 -10.56 73.24 13.90
CA PRO A 1084 -9.26 72.59 14.21
C PRO A 1084 -8.65 72.67 15.65
N THR A 1085 -7.41 72.16 15.78
CA THR A 1085 -6.26 72.28 16.75
C THR A 1085 -6.18 73.43 17.79
N PRO A 1086 -5.34 73.38 18.88
CA PRO A 1086 -3.99 72.74 18.94
C PRO A 1086 -3.49 72.08 20.25
N THR A 1087 -2.25 71.55 20.14
CA THR A 1087 -1.30 70.98 21.13
C THR A 1087 -0.84 71.97 22.24
N PRO A 1088 -0.22 71.53 23.37
CA PRO A 1088 1.22 71.15 23.36
C PRO A 1088 1.65 70.01 24.31
N ALA A 1089 2.89 69.54 24.14
CA ALA A 1089 3.65 68.71 25.09
C ALA A 1089 4.59 69.57 25.96
N PRO A 1090 5.03 69.06 27.12
CA PRO A 1090 6.44 68.67 27.31
C PRO A 1090 6.55 67.24 27.93
N ALA A 1091 7.56 66.39 27.67
CA ALA A 1091 9.03 66.50 27.65
C ALA A 1091 9.72 66.24 29.01
N ALA A 1092 10.73 65.35 28.96
CA ALA A 1092 11.91 65.20 29.84
C ALA A 1092 11.83 64.52 31.24
N ALA A 1093 12.47 63.34 31.29
CA ALA A 1093 13.63 62.97 32.14
C ALA A 1093 13.57 62.91 33.70
N GLY A 1094 14.36 61.98 34.27
CA GLY A 1094 14.74 61.92 35.70
C GLY A 1094 14.57 60.52 36.33
N THR A 1095 15.48 59.57 36.15
CA THR A 1095 16.59 59.22 37.09
C THR A 1095 16.28 59.35 38.59
N ALA A 1096 16.24 58.22 39.33
CA ALA A 1096 17.23 57.87 40.38
C ALA A 1096 16.78 56.71 41.31
N VAL A 1097 17.78 55.91 41.70
CA VAL A 1097 17.82 54.88 42.78
C VAL A 1097 18.26 55.63 44.07
N PRO A 1098 17.98 55.26 45.36
CA PRO A 1098 18.31 53.94 45.91
C PRO A 1098 17.61 53.40 47.19
N ALA A 1099 18.07 52.20 47.60
CA ALA A 1099 18.20 51.69 48.98
C ALA A 1099 16.93 51.19 49.70
N ALA A 1100 16.98 50.25 50.66
CA ALA A 1100 18.07 49.41 51.18
C ALA A 1100 17.51 48.05 51.71
N ALA A 1101 18.39 47.06 51.92
CA ALA A 1101 18.08 45.83 52.65
C ALA A 1101 18.32 46.00 54.16
N PRO A 1102 17.86 45.03 54.98
CA PRO A 1102 18.57 44.66 56.21
C PRO A 1102 19.13 43.22 56.17
N VAL A 1103 20.14 43.00 57.01
CA VAL A 1103 21.03 41.84 57.09
C VAL A 1103 20.75 41.04 58.36
N LEU A 1104 21.03 39.73 58.38
CA LEU A 1104 21.44 38.94 59.57
C LEU A 1104 22.29 37.74 59.07
N VAL A 1105 23.62 37.87 59.01
CA VAL A 1105 24.62 37.41 60.01
C VAL A 1105 24.91 35.90 59.97
N ALA A 1106 26.19 35.56 59.81
CA ALA A 1106 26.77 34.23 59.93
C ALA A 1106 27.87 34.22 61.03
N PRO A 1107 28.17 33.07 61.67
CA PRO A 1107 29.24 32.96 62.66
C PRO A 1107 30.62 32.69 62.03
N ALA A 1108 31.66 32.97 62.82
CA ALA A 1108 33.08 33.02 62.43
C ALA A 1108 33.80 31.64 62.54
N PRO A 1109 35.07 31.51 62.07
CA PRO A 1109 35.67 30.20 61.79
C PRO A 1109 36.48 29.61 62.95
N THR A 1110 36.77 28.31 62.85
CA THR A 1110 37.75 27.59 63.67
C THR A 1110 38.66 26.72 62.81
N GLY A 1111 39.91 26.51 63.25
CA GLY A 1111 40.81 25.50 62.70
C GLY A 1111 41.66 25.97 61.51
N ALA A 1112 42.87 26.47 61.80
CA ALA A 1112 43.95 26.47 60.83
C ALA A 1112 44.70 25.14 60.91
N ASP A 1113 44.95 24.50 59.77
CA ASP A 1113 45.89 23.38 59.64
C ASP A 1113 46.78 23.59 58.43
N THR A 1114 48.06 23.88 58.69
CA THR A 1114 49.11 23.95 57.67
C THR A 1114 49.45 22.54 57.19
N THR A 1115 49.15 22.22 55.93
CA THR A 1115 49.55 20.95 55.30
C THR A 1115 50.15 21.19 53.91
N ALA A 1116 51.06 20.31 53.50
CA ALA A 1116 52.00 20.50 52.39
C ALA A 1116 51.34 20.64 51.00
N MET A 1117 52.11 21.17 50.04
CA MET A 1117 51.77 21.19 48.60
C MET A 1117 51.29 19.80 48.15
N PRO A 1118 50.05 19.66 47.65
CA PRO A 1118 49.47 18.36 47.37
C PRO A 1118 50.09 17.75 46.10
N THR A 1119 50.88 16.69 46.28
CA THR A 1119 51.41 15.88 45.18
C THR A 1119 50.31 14.98 44.59
N LEU A 1120 50.47 14.51 43.36
CA LEU A 1120 49.50 13.64 42.70
C LEU A 1120 49.35 12.25 43.39
N GLN A 1121 50.24 11.90 44.32
CA GLN A 1121 50.08 10.76 45.23
C GLN A 1121 48.79 10.85 46.07
N SER A 1122 48.27 12.07 46.32
CA SER A 1122 46.97 12.30 46.97
C SER A 1122 45.75 11.81 46.15
N CYS A 1123 45.96 11.30 44.93
CA CYS A 1123 44.96 10.60 44.13
C CYS A 1123 44.86 9.09 44.43
N ALA A 1124 45.72 8.55 45.29
CA ALA A 1124 45.66 7.15 45.73
C ALA A 1124 44.38 6.86 46.52
N ARG A 1125 43.75 5.71 46.26
CA ARG A 1125 42.63 5.17 47.06
C ARG A 1125 42.87 3.69 47.33
N GLN A 1126 42.27 3.17 48.40
CA GLN A 1126 42.59 1.82 48.91
C GLN A 1126 42.34 0.69 47.90
N ASP A 1127 41.31 0.78 47.06
CA ASP A 1127 40.91 -0.29 46.13
C ASP A 1127 40.75 0.15 44.65
N ALA A 1128 41.11 1.39 44.28
CA ALA A 1128 40.94 1.90 42.91
C ALA A 1128 41.84 3.10 42.57
N THR A 1129 42.17 3.29 41.29
CA THR A 1129 42.78 4.53 40.78
C THR A 1129 41.73 5.61 40.55
N SER A 1130 42.07 6.86 40.84
CA SER A 1130 41.19 8.00 40.53
C SER A 1130 41.16 8.23 39.02
N THR A 1131 39.99 8.52 38.44
CA THR A 1131 39.84 8.77 37.00
C THR A 1131 39.48 10.22 36.72
N LEU A 1132 40.27 10.87 35.85
CA LEU A 1132 40.08 12.25 35.40
C LEU A 1132 39.52 12.30 33.98
N TYR A 1133 38.32 12.84 33.80
CA TYR A 1133 37.74 13.12 32.48
C TYR A 1133 38.00 14.57 32.07
N MET A 1134 38.62 14.80 30.91
CA MET A 1134 38.94 16.13 30.42
C MET A 1134 37.94 16.56 29.34
N GLN A 1135 37.29 17.71 29.55
CA GLN A 1135 36.18 18.21 28.75
C GLN A 1135 36.49 19.61 28.20
N ILE A 1136 36.36 19.78 26.88
CA ILE A 1136 36.60 21.04 26.14
C ILE A 1136 35.35 21.45 25.36
N TYR A 1137 35.13 22.76 25.18
CA TYR A 1137 33.95 23.28 24.45
C TYR A 1137 34.22 23.53 22.95
N ASP A 1138 35.48 23.73 22.57
CA ASP A 1138 35.92 23.98 21.21
C ASP A 1138 37.21 23.21 20.92
N GLU A 1139 37.57 23.09 19.64
CA GLU A 1139 38.69 22.24 19.24
C GLU A 1139 40.07 22.92 19.28
N ASN A 1140 40.15 24.25 19.37
CA ASN A 1140 41.42 24.97 19.54
C ASN A 1140 41.99 24.70 20.94
N THR A 1141 41.11 24.56 21.93
CA THR A 1141 41.43 24.14 23.30
C THR A 1141 42.03 22.73 23.38
N ARG A 1142 41.89 21.88 22.34
CA ARG A 1142 42.41 20.49 22.35
C ARG A 1142 43.93 20.41 22.45
N LEU A 1143 44.66 21.29 21.76
CA LEU A 1143 46.13 21.25 21.74
C LEU A 1143 46.75 21.52 23.14
N PRO A 1144 46.47 22.65 23.84
CA PRO A 1144 46.95 22.85 25.20
C PRO A 1144 46.38 21.82 26.18
N ALA A 1145 45.16 21.31 25.97
CA ALA A 1145 44.60 20.26 26.83
C ALA A 1145 45.36 18.93 26.69
N THR A 1146 45.95 18.67 25.51
CA THR A 1146 46.77 17.48 25.27
C THR A 1146 48.14 17.61 25.95
N ALA A 1147 48.73 18.81 25.97
CA ALA A 1147 49.96 19.08 26.73
C ALA A 1147 49.74 18.94 28.25
N LEU A 1148 48.63 19.47 28.79
CA LEU A 1148 48.24 19.28 30.20
C LEU A 1148 48.04 17.80 30.53
N ARG A 1149 47.35 17.05 29.65
CA ARG A 1149 47.17 15.61 29.81
C ARG A 1149 48.51 14.86 29.85
N GLN A 1150 49.44 15.20 28.96
CA GLN A 1150 50.78 14.60 28.95
C GLN A 1150 51.56 14.92 30.23
N ALA A 1151 51.49 16.15 30.75
CA ALA A 1151 52.13 16.53 32.00
C ALA A 1151 51.56 15.76 33.22
N LEU A 1152 50.23 15.57 33.27
CA LEU A 1152 49.57 14.77 34.31
C LEU A 1152 49.84 13.25 34.19
N GLN A 1153 50.37 12.78 33.07
CA GLN A 1153 50.72 11.38 32.80
C GLN A 1153 52.24 11.15 32.69
N ALA A 1154 53.06 12.14 33.03
CA ALA A 1154 54.51 12.09 32.85
C ALA A 1154 55.22 11.16 33.85
N ASP A 1155 54.59 10.86 34.99
CA ASP A 1155 55.06 9.94 36.02
C ASP A 1155 54.14 8.71 36.06
N PRO A 1156 54.60 7.51 35.68
CA PRO A 1156 53.77 6.30 35.60
C PRO A 1156 53.42 5.69 36.95
N ASP A 1157 54.11 6.08 38.04
CA ASP A 1157 53.85 5.55 39.39
C ASP A 1157 52.72 6.33 40.12
N VAL A 1158 52.09 7.29 39.44
CA VAL A 1158 50.98 8.09 39.96
C VAL A 1158 49.62 7.39 39.74
N PRO A 1159 48.78 7.21 40.78
CA PRO A 1159 47.50 6.48 40.71
C PRO A 1159 46.33 7.30 40.11
N LEU A 1160 46.57 7.99 38.99
CA LEU A 1160 45.61 8.85 38.29
C LEU A 1160 45.44 8.44 36.82
N LEU A 1161 44.27 7.92 36.45
CA LEU A 1161 43.93 7.57 35.08
C LEU A 1161 43.32 8.77 34.34
N VAL A 1162 44.03 9.37 33.38
CA VAL A 1162 43.51 10.50 32.60
C VAL A 1162 42.87 10.02 31.29
N ALA A 1163 41.55 10.18 31.17
CA ALA A 1163 40.75 9.77 30.03
C ALA A 1163 41.00 10.62 28.76
N PRO A 1164 40.60 10.16 27.56
CA PRO A 1164 40.67 10.96 26.34
C PRO A 1164 39.86 12.27 26.44
N ILE A 1165 40.35 13.32 25.79
CA ILE A 1165 39.75 14.66 25.83
C ILE A 1165 38.47 14.69 24.98
N GLU A 1166 37.31 14.91 25.60
CA GLU A 1166 36.01 15.01 24.93
C GLU A 1166 35.67 16.46 24.54
N ASN A 1167 35.21 16.67 23.31
CA ASN A 1167 34.58 17.93 22.92
C ASN A 1167 33.07 17.85 23.18
N VAL A 1168 32.63 18.47 24.27
CA VAL A 1168 31.26 18.30 24.80
C VAL A 1168 30.20 18.95 23.93
N VAL A 1169 30.56 20.02 23.19
CA VAL A 1169 29.65 20.69 22.25
C VAL A 1169 29.42 19.81 21.03
N ARG A 1170 30.49 19.23 20.47
CA ARG A 1170 30.40 18.28 19.35
C ARG A 1170 29.67 17.00 19.75
N SER A 1171 29.91 16.48 20.96
CA SER A 1171 29.15 15.34 21.50
C SER A 1171 27.66 15.65 21.68
N ALA A 1172 27.32 16.85 22.18
CA ALA A 1172 25.93 17.28 22.29
C ALA A 1172 25.26 17.44 20.92
N ASP A 1173 25.93 18.05 19.95
CA ASP A 1173 25.42 18.21 18.58
C ASP A 1173 25.16 16.87 17.89
N LEU A 1174 26.10 15.92 17.99
CA LEU A 1174 25.94 14.55 17.45
C LEU A 1174 24.81 13.78 18.14
N ARG A 1175 24.49 14.10 19.39
CA ARG A 1175 23.38 13.52 20.16
C ARG A 1175 22.09 14.36 20.08
N GLN A 1176 22.08 15.46 19.32
CA GLN A 1176 20.99 16.46 19.25
C GLN A 1176 20.51 16.97 20.62
N GLN A 1177 21.43 17.09 21.58
CA GLN A 1177 21.17 17.59 22.93
C GLN A 1177 21.51 19.09 23.02
N ARG A 1178 20.95 19.78 24.02
CA ARG A 1178 21.27 21.20 24.28
C ARG A 1178 22.77 21.35 24.53
N ARG A 1179 23.43 22.18 23.73
CA ARG A 1179 24.87 22.50 23.90
C ARG A 1179 25.19 22.93 25.33
N PRO A 1180 26.21 22.35 25.99
CA PRO A 1180 26.67 22.78 27.30
C PRO A 1180 27.14 24.25 27.28
N VAL A 1181 26.85 24.99 28.36
CA VAL A 1181 27.32 26.37 28.53
C VAL A 1181 28.77 26.33 29.02
N ALA A 1182 29.66 27.05 28.34
CA ALA A 1182 31.06 27.16 28.72
C ALA A 1182 31.21 27.78 30.12
N TRP A 1183 31.98 27.13 30.99
CA TRP A 1183 32.35 27.73 32.28
C TRP A 1183 33.46 28.76 32.03
N PRO A 1184 33.46 29.93 32.70
CA PRO A 1184 34.41 31.01 32.41
C PRO A 1184 35.83 30.77 32.94
N THR A 1185 36.00 29.81 33.86
CA THR A 1185 37.30 29.43 34.43
C THR A 1185 37.45 27.90 34.45
N PRO A 1186 38.70 27.36 34.41
CA PRO A 1186 38.93 25.93 34.56
C PRO A 1186 38.28 25.42 35.83
N THR A 1187 37.45 24.38 35.71
CA THR A 1187 36.70 23.87 36.85
C THR A 1187 36.80 22.35 36.95
N LEU A 1188 37.19 21.89 38.14
CA LEU A 1188 37.17 20.50 38.55
C LEU A 1188 35.86 20.20 39.28
N VAL A 1189 35.05 19.31 38.71
CA VAL A 1189 33.82 18.78 39.32
C VAL A 1189 34.15 17.46 40.03
N ILE A 1190 33.81 17.38 41.32
CA ILE A 1190 34.20 16.31 42.22
C ILE A 1190 32.97 15.48 42.56
N HIS A 1191 33.00 14.18 42.28
CA HIS A 1191 31.84 13.30 42.47
C HIS A 1191 31.72 12.73 43.89
N ASP A 1192 32.82 12.63 44.64
CA ASP A 1192 32.82 12.15 46.03
C ASP A 1192 33.80 12.94 46.91
N ALA A 1193 33.50 13.06 48.20
CA ALA A 1193 34.27 13.89 49.14
C ALA A 1193 35.76 13.52 49.24
N GLY A 1194 36.13 12.26 48.99
CA GLY A 1194 37.52 11.79 48.98
C GLY A 1194 38.34 12.33 47.80
N GLY A 1195 37.68 12.78 46.73
CA GLY A 1195 38.34 13.36 45.55
C GLY A 1195 38.92 14.77 45.77
N ARG A 1196 38.58 15.47 46.87
CA ARG A 1196 39.00 16.87 47.10
C ARG A 1196 40.51 17.07 47.17
N ALA A 1197 41.27 16.15 47.78
CA ALA A 1197 42.72 16.26 47.87
C ALA A 1197 43.39 16.10 46.50
N CYS A 1198 43.03 15.03 45.78
CA CYS A 1198 43.44 14.79 44.40
C CYS A 1198 43.11 15.95 43.45
N ALA A 1199 41.91 16.53 43.56
CA ALA A 1199 41.51 17.67 42.74
C ALA A 1199 42.36 18.93 43.01
N ARG A 1200 42.78 19.18 44.27
CA ARG A 1200 43.75 20.25 44.59
C ARG A 1200 45.14 19.96 44.01
N ALA A 1201 45.58 18.70 43.99
CA ALA A 1201 46.83 18.31 43.34
C ALA A 1201 46.78 18.58 41.83
N ILE A 1202 45.72 18.16 41.15
CA ILE A 1202 45.51 18.36 39.70
C ILE A 1202 45.45 19.86 39.35
N ALA A 1203 44.83 20.69 40.18
CA ALA A 1203 44.71 22.13 39.95
C ALA A 1203 46.08 22.83 39.79
N SER A 1204 47.13 22.38 40.49
CA SER A 1204 48.46 23.00 40.40
C SER A 1204 49.19 22.78 39.06
N TYR A 1205 48.76 21.79 38.28
CA TYR A 1205 49.28 21.50 36.94
C TYR A 1205 48.60 22.34 35.85
N ILE A 1206 47.49 23.01 36.15
CA ILE A 1206 46.76 23.85 35.18
C ILE A 1206 47.43 25.23 35.10
N GLN A 1207 48.13 25.48 34.00
CA GLN A 1207 48.89 26.71 33.77
C GLN A 1207 48.33 27.52 32.59
N ALA A 1208 49.14 28.40 32.01
CA ALA A 1208 48.81 29.13 30.79
C ALA A 1208 48.44 28.15 29.65
N PRO A 1209 47.42 28.45 28.83
CA PRO A 1209 46.84 29.79 28.65
C PRO A 1209 45.62 30.09 29.52
N TRP A 1210 45.18 29.17 30.40
CA TRP A 1210 43.95 29.37 31.18
C TRP A 1210 44.17 29.97 32.56
N VAL A 1211 45.37 29.86 33.13
CA VAL A 1211 45.68 30.23 34.52
C VAL A 1211 47.07 30.88 34.61
N SER A 1212 47.17 31.99 35.34
CA SER A 1212 48.44 32.63 35.71
C SER A 1212 48.86 32.39 37.17
N GLN A 1213 47.92 32.00 38.04
CA GLN A 1213 48.15 31.61 39.45
C GLN A 1213 47.15 30.52 39.88
N ALA A 1214 47.62 29.49 40.60
CA ALA A 1214 46.88 28.23 40.82
C ALA A 1214 45.47 28.38 41.45
N ASP A 1215 45.22 29.41 42.25
CA ASP A 1215 43.92 29.67 42.89
C ASP A 1215 42.79 30.08 41.91
N ALA A 1216 43.10 30.26 40.62
CA ALA A 1216 42.09 30.54 39.59
C ALA A 1216 41.30 29.29 39.14
N VAL A 1217 41.71 28.07 39.52
CA VAL A 1217 41.00 26.83 39.21
C VAL A 1217 39.87 26.61 40.21
N ARG A 1218 38.63 26.52 39.73
CA ARG A 1218 37.46 26.35 40.59
C ARG A 1218 37.29 24.87 40.95
N LEU A 1219 37.07 24.58 42.23
CA LEU A 1219 36.67 23.26 42.72
C LEU A 1219 35.17 23.29 43.04
N ARG A 1220 34.40 22.32 42.52
CA ARG A 1220 32.95 22.26 42.76
C ARG A 1220 32.50 20.81 42.96
N GLU A 1221 31.59 20.59 43.89
CA GLU A 1221 31.01 19.25 44.09
C GLU A 1221 29.85 19.02 43.13
N LEU A 1222 29.68 17.76 42.73
CA LEU A 1222 28.55 17.36 41.89
C LEU A 1222 27.24 17.63 42.65
N PRO A 1223 26.26 18.35 42.04
CA PRO A 1223 24.97 18.60 42.68
C PRO A 1223 24.26 17.30 43.09
N ALA A 1224 23.65 17.26 44.28
CA ALA A 1224 22.96 16.08 44.82
C ALA A 1224 21.80 15.54 43.94
N SER A 1225 21.33 16.32 42.96
CA SER A 1225 20.37 15.91 41.94
C SER A 1225 20.96 15.05 40.81
N LEU A 1226 22.28 14.87 40.77
CA LEU A 1226 23.01 14.08 39.78
C LEU A 1226 23.70 12.89 40.45
N GLN A 1227 23.78 11.76 39.74
CA GLN A 1227 24.29 10.52 40.31
C GLN A 1227 25.82 10.54 40.42
N ALA A 1228 26.31 10.69 41.66
CA ALA A 1228 27.73 10.58 42.00
C ALA A 1228 28.33 9.22 41.60
N ARG A 1229 29.61 9.24 41.23
CA ARG A 1229 30.43 8.06 40.93
C ARG A 1229 31.73 8.13 41.73
N PRO A 1230 32.00 7.22 42.67
CA PRO A 1230 33.23 7.26 43.47
C PRO A 1230 34.49 7.22 42.60
N GLY A 1231 35.51 8.02 42.96
CA GLY A 1231 36.79 8.07 42.25
C GLY A 1231 36.78 8.83 40.93
N VAL A 1232 35.68 9.49 40.55
CA VAL A 1232 35.57 10.27 39.31
C VAL A 1232 35.74 11.77 39.57
N ILE A 1233 36.59 12.40 38.76
CA ILE A 1233 36.77 13.86 38.71
C ILE A 1233 36.64 14.30 37.25
N GLU A 1234 35.92 15.39 37.00
CA GLU A 1234 35.78 15.97 35.66
C GLU A 1234 36.47 17.34 35.60
N LEU A 1235 37.41 17.53 34.67
CA LEU A 1235 38.05 18.81 34.39
C LEU A 1235 37.43 19.46 33.16
N TRP A 1236 36.75 20.58 33.37
CA TRP A 1236 36.13 21.40 32.33
C TRP A 1236 37.03 22.61 32.03
N LEU A 1237 37.56 22.69 30.81
CA LEU A 1237 38.48 23.74 30.38
C LEU A 1237 37.74 24.80 29.53
N PRO A 1238 37.89 26.10 29.83
CA PRO A 1238 37.23 27.16 29.08
C PRO A 1238 37.79 27.29 27.65
N PRO A 1239 36.95 27.76 26.70
CA PRO A 1239 37.34 27.89 25.31
C PRO A 1239 38.42 28.96 25.09
N GLN A 1240 39.36 28.68 24.18
CA GLN A 1240 40.43 29.60 23.78
C GLN A 1240 39.91 30.62 22.74
N ALA A 1241 40.23 31.90 22.93
CA ALA A 1241 39.89 32.93 21.95
C ALA A 1241 40.78 32.83 20.71
N VAL A 1242 40.17 32.77 19.52
CA VAL A 1242 40.91 32.71 18.24
C VAL A 1242 41.41 34.11 17.90
N ALA A 1243 42.72 34.27 17.71
CA ALA A 1243 43.28 35.48 17.11
C ALA A 1243 42.77 35.59 15.66
N ALA A 1244 42.10 36.70 15.34
CA ALA A 1244 41.47 36.88 14.03
C ALA A 1244 42.51 36.92 12.91
N PRO A 1245 42.36 36.10 11.84
CA PRO A 1245 43.26 36.16 10.70
C PRO A 1245 42.96 37.40 9.82
N GLU A 1246 44.02 38.07 9.35
CA GLU A 1246 43.90 39.23 8.47
C GLU A 1246 43.27 38.87 7.09
N PRO A 1247 42.46 39.76 6.50
CA PRO A 1247 41.83 39.50 5.21
C PRO A 1247 42.64 40.07 4.04
N ASN A 1248 43.28 39.22 3.23
CA ASN A 1248 43.31 39.33 1.74
C ASN A 1248 44.32 38.38 1.05
N MET A 1249 43.86 37.61 0.06
CA MET A 1249 44.24 37.73 -1.38
C MET A 1249 44.05 36.44 -2.21
N LEU A 1250 43.24 36.59 -3.27
CA LEU A 1250 43.42 36.05 -4.63
C LEU A 1250 43.47 34.53 -4.94
N LYS A 1251 42.35 34.09 -5.55
CA LYS A 1251 42.21 33.49 -6.91
C LYS A 1251 42.95 32.20 -7.33
N SER A 1252 42.16 31.37 -8.02
CA SER A 1252 42.49 30.35 -9.04
C SER A 1252 43.17 29.07 -8.52
N SER A 1253 42.69 27.86 -8.81
CA SER A 1253 42.27 27.35 -10.12
C SER A 1253 41.39 26.10 -9.99
N SER A 1254 40.93 25.55 -11.12
CA SER A 1254 40.03 24.39 -11.21
C SER A 1254 40.66 23.05 -10.81
N ARG A 1255 39.92 22.22 -10.07
CA ARG A 1255 39.53 20.85 -10.47
C ARG A 1255 38.42 20.30 -9.58
#